data_AF-A0A1F9RCT0-F1
#
_entry.id   AF-A0A1F9RCT0-F1
#
_cell.length_a   1.000
_cell.length_b   1.000
_cell.length_c   1.000
_cell.angle_alpha   90.00
_cell.angle_beta   90.00
_cell.angle_gamma   90.00
#
_symmetry.space_group_name_H-M   'P 1'
#
loop_
_entity.id
_entity.type
_entity.pdbx_description
1 polymer ?
#
loop_
_entity_poly.entity_id
_entity_poly.type
_entity_poly.pdbx_seq_one_letter_code
_entity_poly.pdbx_strand_id
1 'polypeptide(L)'
;MFKTERISALKPELEAIVGTGNVRTEEAEILMYSYDAGMARARPEVVINFTAADQVAPVVKVLHRAGVPFLPRLAGTNLSGGTIPLKGGAVLNLSRLKKIRQIDTAARLALVEPGVVNLELQKALEPYGYFYAPDPASQKVCTIGGNIGENAGGPLCLKYGVTSDNVEKLELVTPEGEVKTWSYRDPGPDLMSLMVGSEGTLCIVTHAWLKILPIPRHIKTSSAAFKSMDDAMSAVTRIIGDGIVPRALEAMDAVSLDAALNGKESPFPSGTEAVLIIELDGADAVKVKREFEDVKKICEHSKCAAFRVAADEAERDLLWSARKGAYPAMARLAPDVLVEDGVVPRPRLPEALRQTREILSKYKLTAGLLFHAGDGNLHPNIVFDRRDIQEVKRVKKAGYEILKSCIGLGGTISGEHGIGVEKRVAMNWLYGRAELDFFRKIKDAFDPAGLANPDKILPVASDARAEGPPEGLAERASLSPEARTVVDELRLRARSGARTAVTGLGTRLKADKLMEGTKPLDLKSLRGRAVIDRENLTARAEAGLPLEEFRAQLKDAGLNLELPDLKGSVGGLIASKVFPGIRDVLLGLEIVTADGELLELGGRTVKNVAGYDAVKLFCGSMGAYGVIIAATFALTAGARRQHAAFEEPAGWDAFEPDEYHRRLKRALDPGNLLNPWLYREPAAGGKDL
;
A
#
# COMPACT_ATOMS: atom_id res chain seq x y z
N MET A 1 38.68 4.21 5.55
CA MET A 1 39.77 3.24 5.25
C MET A 1 39.51 1.82 5.78
N PHE A 2 38.38 1.46 6.40
CA PHE A 2 38.17 0.07 6.89
C PHE A 2 36.71 -0.38 6.73
N LYS A 3 36.39 -1.03 5.60
CA LYS A 3 35.19 -1.87 5.37
C LYS A 3 35.39 -2.93 4.27
N THR A 4 36.46 -2.82 3.49
CA THR A 4 36.76 -3.75 2.39
C THR A 4 37.12 -5.15 2.90
N GLU A 5 37.81 -5.26 4.04
CA GLU A 5 38.33 -6.54 4.57
C GLU A 5 37.24 -7.59 4.77
N ARG A 6 36.08 -7.22 5.34
CA ARG A 6 34.97 -8.16 5.55
C ARG A 6 34.39 -8.68 4.23
N ILE A 7 34.25 -7.83 3.23
CA ILE A 7 33.72 -8.23 1.91
C ILE A 7 34.77 -9.05 1.16
N SER A 8 36.04 -8.67 1.23
CA SER A 8 37.15 -9.42 0.62
C SER A 8 37.22 -10.85 1.16
N ALA A 9 36.98 -11.06 2.45
CA ALA A 9 36.94 -12.39 3.06
C ALA A 9 35.76 -13.25 2.57
N LEU A 10 34.61 -12.63 2.29
CA LEU A 10 33.39 -13.34 1.83
C LEU A 10 33.36 -13.55 0.31
N LYS A 11 34.13 -12.77 -0.45
CA LYS A 11 34.08 -12.76 -1.92
C LYS A 11 34.23 -14.17 -2.54
N PRO A 12 35.19 -15.03 -2.15
CA PRO A 12 35.30 -16.37 -2.75
C PRO A 12 34.06 -17.25 -2.54
N GLU A 13 33.44 -17.20 -1.36
CA GLU A 13 32.23 -17.95 -1.04
C GLU A 13 31.01 -17.43 -1.83
N LEU A 14 30.88 -16.10 -1.95
CA LEU A 14 29.84 -15.47 -2.75
C LEU A 14 30.01 -15.79 -4.25
N GLU A 15 31.23 -15.73 -4.77
CA GLU A 15 31.56 -16.07 -6.16
C GLU A 15 31.32 -17.54 -6.47
N ALA A 16 31.46 -18.45 -5.50
CA ALA A 16 31.09 -19.85 -5.67
C ALA A 16 29.58 -20.05 -5.90
N ILE A 17 28.73 -19.13 -5.37
CA ILE A 17 27.27 -19.19 -5.52
C ILE A 17 26.83 -18.49 -6.82
N VAL A 18 27.30 -17.25 -7.04
CA VAL A 18 26.80 -16.41 -8.15
C VAL A 18 27.73 -16.35 -9.35
N GLY A 19 28.96 -16.86 -9.25
CA GLY A 19 30.02 -16.71 -10.27
C GLY A 19 30.89 -15.47 -10.05
N THR A 20 32.16 -15.55 -10.47
CA THR A 20 33.19 -14.51 -10.27
C THR A 20 32.80 -13.14 -10.84
N GLY A 21 32.17 -13.11 -12.01
CA GLY A 21 31.70 -11.87 -12.65
C GLY A 21 30.45 -11.24 -12.02
N ASN A 22 29.93 -11.78 -10.90
CA ASN A 22 28.68 -11.31 -10.30
C ASN A 22 28.86 -10.70 -8.91
N VAL A 23 30.06 -10.70 -8.33
CA VAL A 23 30.38 -10.00 -7.07
C VAL A 23 31.23 -8.76 -7.35
N ARG A 24 30.59 -7.59 -7.43
CA ARG A 24 31.24 -6.33 -7.82
C ARG A 24 31.66 -5.52 -6.61
N THR A 25 32.92 -5.12 -6.61
CA THR A 25 33.56 -4.37 -5.51
C THR A 25 34.38 -3.18 -6.02
N GLU A 26 34.50 -3.02 -7.33
CA GLU A 26 35.19 -1.87 -7.94
C GLU A 26 34.40 -0.59 -7.75
N GLU A 27 35.09 0.51 -7.46
CA GLU A 27 34.46 1.78 -7.05
C GLU A 27 33.46 2.30 -8.09
N ALA A 28 33.85 2.29 -9.37
CA ALA A 28 32.99 2.75 -10.45
C ALA A 28 31.69 1.93 -10.56
N GLU A 29 31.76 0.61 -10.36
CA GLU A 29 30.60 -0.27 -10.45
C GLU A 29 29.64 -0.08 -9.27
N ILE A 30 30.18 -0.02 -8.04
CA ILE A 30 29.35 0.05 -6.83
C ILE A 30 28.71 1.44 -6.66
N LEU A 31 29.35 2.51 -7.15
CA LEU A 31 28.80 3.87 -7.07
C LEU A 31 27.51 4.05 -7.90
N MET A 32 27.30 3.26 -8.95
CA MET A 32 26.04 3.28 -9.72
C MET A 32 24.82 2.82 -8.90
N TYR A 33 25.06 2.15 -7.77
CA TYR A 33 24.02 1.67 -6.85
C TYR A 33 23.93 2.52 -5.58
N SER A 34 24.57 3.70 -5.58
CA SER A 34 24.54 4.61 -4.44
C SER A 34 23.30 5.51 -4.38
N TYR A 35 22.43 5.42 -5.39
CA TYR A 35 21.29 6.31 -5.58
C TYR A 35 20.11 5.63 -6.27
N ASP A 36 18.90 6.10 -6.00
CA ASP A 36 17.70 5.87 -6.80
C ASP A 36 17.19 7.20 -7.37
N ALA A 37 15.93 7.24 -7.81
CA ALA A 37 15.31 8.44 -8.34
C ALA A 37 15.02 9.50 -7.26
N GLY A 38 15.18 9.18 -5.96
CA GLY A 38 15.08 10.13 -4.86
C GLY A 38 16.33 11.00 -4.67
N MET A 39 16.39 11.75 -3.56
CA MET A 39 17.50 12.65 -3.24
C MET A 39 18.66 11.99 -2.48
N ALA A 40 18.36 10.99 -1.64
CA ALA A 40 19.32 10.37 -0.74
C ALA A 40 20.41 9.60 -1.49
N ARG A 41 21.63 9.58 -0.93
CA ARG A 41 22.80 8.92 -1.52
C ARG A 41 23.59 8.22 -0.42
N ALA A 42 24.03 6.99 -0.65
CA ALA A 42 24.95 6.27 0.25
C ALA A 42 25.75 5.23 -0.51
N ARG A 43 27.01 5.02 -0.16
CA ARG A 43 27.92 4.10 -0.86
C ARG A 43 27.75 2.65 -0.35
N PRO A 44 27.46 1.66 -1.21
CA PRO A 44 27.50 0.25 -0.82
C PRO A 44 28.94 -0.27 -0.72
N GLU A 45 29.12 -1.48 -0.20
CA GLU A 45 30.43 -2.15 -0.12
C GLU A 45 30.59 -3.25 -1.18
N VAL A 46 29.49 -3.84 -1.63
CA VAL A 46 29.46 -4.85 -2.68
C VAL A 46 28.12 -4.81 -3.42
N VAL A 47 28.13 -5.11 -4.71
CA VAL A 47 26.92 -5.37 -5.50
C VAL A 47 26.97 -6.82 -5.97
N ILE A 48 25.94 -7.59 -5.63
CA ILE A 48 25.83 -9.01 -5.98
C ILE A 48 24.74 -9.15 -7.03
N ASN A 49 25.10 -9.63 -8.21
CA ASN A 49 24.15 -9.84 -9.31
C ASN A 49 23.69 -11.30 -9.32
N PHE A 50 22.40 -11.51 -9.51
CA PHE A 50 21.84 -12.86 -9.60
C PHE A 50 21.58 -13.25 -11.06
N THR A 51 21.80 -14.51 -11.39
CA THR A 51 21.46 -15.11 -12.69
C THR A 51 20.34 -16.15 -12.57
N ALA A 52 20.08 -16.63 -11.36
CA ALA A 52 18.99 -17.53 -11.02
C ALA A 52 18.45 -17.21 -9.61
N ALA A 53 17.17 -17.51 -9.37
CA ALA A 53 16.49 -17.20 -8.12
C ALA A 53 16.99 -18.05 -6.93
N ASP A 54 17.40 -19.29 -7.20
CA ASP A 54 17.93 -20.24 -6.21
C ASP A 54 19.26 -19.79 -5.59
N GLN A 55 19.97 -18.85 -6.22
CA GLN A 55 21.18 -18.24 -5.70
C GLN A 55 20.92 -17.23 -4.56
N VAL A 56 19.69 -16.69 -4.44
CA VAL A 56 19.37 -15.61 -3.50
C VAL A 56 19.49 -16.08 -2.05
N ALA A 57 18.85 -17.19 -1.70
CA ALA A 57 18.84 -17.70 -0.33
C ALA A 57 20.26 -18.04 0.18
N PRO A 58 21.10 -18.78 -0.57
CA PRO A 58 22.48 -19.04 -0.18
C PRO A 58 23.29 -17.76 0.05
N VAL A 59 23.18 -16.73 -0.81
CA VAL A 59 23.86 -15.44 -0.60
C VAL A 59 23.40 -14.77 0.68
N VAL A 60 22.08 -14.73 0.93
CA VAL A 60 21.53 -14.12 2.15
C VAL A 60 22.05 -14.84 3.40
N LYS A 61 22.14 -16.18 3.40
CA LYS A 61 22.73 -16.94 4.52
C LYS A 61 24.18 -16.55 4.80
N VAL A 62 25.00 -16.33 3.77
CA VAL A 62 26.39 -15.88 3.91
C VAL A 62 26.44 -14.50 4.58
N LEU A 63 25.63 -13.56 4.08
CA LEU A 63 25.60 -12.19 4.59
C LEU A 63 25.05 -12.12 6.01
N HIS A 64 23.98 -12.86 6.30
CA HIS A 64 23.38 -12.96 7.63
C HIS A 64 24.39 -13.52 8.65
N ARG A 65 25.05 -14.64 8.33
CA ARG A 65 26.09 -15.24 9.19
C ARG A 65 27.25 -14.29 9.45
N ALA A 66 27.61 -13.45 8.47
CA ALA A 66 28.68 -12.48 8.58
C ALA A 66 28.26 -11.12 9.19
N GLY A 67 26.99 -10.95 9.57
CA GLY A 67 26.48 -9.67 10.09
C GLY A 67 26.58 -8.52 9.08
N VAL A 68 26.53 -8.82 7.78
CA VAL A 68 26.60 -7.82 6.72
C VAL A 68 25.17 -7.38 6.38
N PRO A 69 24.81 -6.08 6.56
CA PRO A 69 23.51 -5.61 6.15
C PRO A 69 23.36 -5.69 4.64
N PHE A 70 22.16 -5.96 4.17
CA PHE A 70 21.88 -6.12 2.75
C PHE A 70 20.53 -5.51 2.37
N LEU A 71 20.37 -5.16 1.11
CA LEU A 71 19.07 -4.72 0.57
C LEU A 71 18.85 -5.27 -0.84
N PRO A 72 17.62 -5.67 -1.18
CA PRO A 72 17.26 -5.97 -2.56
C PRO A 72 17.17 -4.69 -3.39
N ARG A 73 17.62 -4.79 -4.64
CA ARG A 73 17.48 -3.74 -5.63
C ARG A 73 17.13 -4.33 -7.01
N LEU A 74 16.24 -3.63 -7.69
CA LEU A 74 15.80 -3.93 -9.05
C LEU A 74 16.17 -2.75 -9.96
N ALA A 75 15.20 -2.17 -10.68
CA ALA A 75 15.46 -1.05 -11.59
C ALA A 75 15.91 0.25 -10.88
N GLY A 76 15.69 0.40 -9.57
CA GLY A 76 16.10 1.59 -8.82
C GLY A 76 15.28 2.85 -9.14
N THR A 77 14.03 2.69 -9.56
CA THR A 77 13.13 3.79 -9.97
C THR A 77 12.34 4.42 -8.82
N ASN A 78 12.48 3.93 -7.57
CA ASN A 78 11.74 4.47 -6.43
C ASN A 78 12.18 5.89 -6.07
N LEU A 79 11.28 6.61 -5.39
CA LEU A 79 11.45 8.01 -4.99
C LEU A 79 11.59 8.17 -3.47
N SER A 80 11.43 7.10 -2.71
CA SER A 80 11.47 7.06 -1.24
C SER A 80 12.88 6.90 -0.66
N GLY A 81 13.86 6.53 -1.49
CA GLY A 81 15.19 6.15 -1.03
C GLY A 81 15.23 4.73 -0.42
N GLY A 82 14.23 3.89 -0.70
CA GLY A 82 14.17 2.51 -0.21
C GLY A 82 15.36 1.65 -0.61
N THR A 83 16.07 2.01 -1.70
CA THR A 83 17.24 1.26 -2.17
C THR A 83 18.59 1.88 -1.81
N ILE A 84 18.60 2.87 -0.91
CA ILE A 84 19.82 3.55 -0.47
C ILE A 84 20.53 2.72 0.63
N PRO A 85 21.80 2.33 0.44
CA PRO A 85 22.55 1.51 1.40
C PRO A 85 23.09 2.36 2.57
N LEU A 86 22.20 2.88 3.42
CA LEU A 86 22.53 3.77 4.55
C LEU A 86 23.58 3.19 5.51
N LYS A 87 23.62 1.86 5.69
CA LYS A 87 24.62 1.16 6.51
C LYS A 87 25.82 0.62 5.71
N GLY A 88 25.90 0.92 4.41
CA GLY A 88 26.79 0.25 3.46
C GLY A 88 26.29 -1.17 3.18
N GLY A 89 27.19 -2.15 3.25
CA GLY A 89 26.86 -3.56 3.05
C GLY A 89 26.58 -3.94 1.60
N ALA A 90 25.73 -4.95 1.40
CA ALA A 90 25.51 -5.59 0.10
C ALA A 90 24.23 -5.09 -0.58
N VAL A 91 24.35 -4.64 -1.83
CA VAL A 91 23.21 -4.46 -2.72
C VAL A 91 22.98 -5.75 -3.50
N LEU A 92 21.82 -6.34 -3.34
CA LEU A 92 21.41 -7.57 -4.01
C LEU A 92 20.65 -7.19 -5.28
N ASN A 93 21.30 -7.27 -6.44
CA ASN A 93 20.74 -6.86 -7.72
C ASN A 93 19.98 -8.02 -8.40
N LEU A 94 18.65 -8.00 -8.29
CA LEU A 94 17.75 -9.02 -8.86
C LEU A 94 17.22 -8.66 -10.25
N SER A 95 17.65 -7.54 -10.85
CA SER A 95 17.10 -7.02 -12.12
C SER A 95 17.23 -7.98 -13.31
N ARG A 96 18.15 -8.95 -13.26
CA ARG A 96 18.34 -9.97 -14.30
C ARG A 96 17.36 -11.15 -14.19
N LEU A 97 16.65 -11.30 -13.08
CA LEU A 97 15.62 -12.32 -12.89
C LEU A 97 14.32 -11.83 -13.53
N LYS A 98 14.20 -11.95 -14.85
CA LYS A 98 13.15 -11.32 -15.67
C LYS A 98 12.29 -12.29 -16.47
N LYS A 99 12.20 -13.55 -16.04
CA LYS A 99 11.40 -14.55 -16.74
C LYS A 99 9.93 -14.44 -16.34
N ILE A 100 9.05 -14.37 -17.35
CA ILE A 100 7.65 -14.74 -17.21
C ILE A 100 7.61 -16.27 -17.30
N ARG A 101 7.37 -16.93 -16.18
CA ARG A 101 7.49 -18.39 -16.04
C ARG A 101 6.24 -19.11 -16.53
N GLN A 102 5.06 -18.53 -16.31
CA GLN A 102 3.78 -19.10 -16.70
C GLN A 102 2.72 -18.00 -16.87
N ILE A 103 1.85 -18.16 -17.87
CA ILE A 103 0.58 -17.43 -17.99
C ILE A 103 -0.52 -18.49 -18.02
N ASP A 104 -1.39 -18.48 -17.01
CA ASP A 104 -2.52 -19.40 -16.87
C ASP A 104 -3.83 -18.61 -16.96
N THR A 105 -4.46 -18.64 -18.12
CA THR A 105 -5.71 -17.92 -18.38
C THR A 105 -6.93 -18.59 -17.74
N ALA A 106 -6.84 -19.89 -17.42
CA ALA A 106 -7.91 -20.61 -16.72
C ALA A 106 -7.93 -20.23 -15.24
N ALA A 107 -6.76 -20.23 -14.60
CA ALA A 107 -6.59 -19.75 -13.22
C ALA A 107 -6.59 -18.22 -13.10
N ARG A 108 -6.42 -17.50 -14.22
CA ARG A 108 -6.22 -16.04 -14.29
C ARG A 108 -5.04 -15.58 -13.45
N LEU A 109 -3.92 -16.27 -13.61
CA LEU A 109 -2.66 -15.99 -12.93
C LEU A 109 -1.48 -15.91 -13.90
N ALA A 110 -0.51 -15.05 -13.60
CA ALA A 110 0.81 -15.06 -14.21
C ALA A 110 1.87 -15.30 -13.13
N LEU A 111 2.78 -16.26 -13.35
CA LEU A 111 3.94 -16.49 -12.50
C LEU A 111 5.15 -15.78 -13.11
N VAL A 112 5.75 -14.86 -12.36
CA VAL A 112 6.84 -14.01 -12.83
C VAL A 112 7.99 -13.91 -11.82
N GLU A 113 9.19 -13.68 -12.34
CA GLU A 113 10.35 -13.26 -11.55
C GLU A 113 10.32 -11.74 -11.26
N PRO A 114 10.99 -11.25 -10.19
CA PRO A 114 10.86 -9.86 -9.71
C PRO A 114 11.43 -8.80 -10.66
N GLY A 115 12.32 -9.17 -11.57
CA GLY A 115 12.94 -8.31 -12.57
C GLY A 115 12.14 -8.15 -13.86
N VAL A 116 10.98 -8.81 -14.01
CA VAL A 116 10.09 -8.56 -15.16
C VAL A 116 9.65 -7.10 -15.14
N VAL A 117 9.85 -6.38 -16.24
CA VAL A 117 9.39 -4.99 -16.39
C VAL A 117 7.86 -4.98 -16.50
N ASN A 118 7.20 -4.06 -15.80
CA ASN A 118 5.74 -4.03 -15.73
C ASN A 118 5.10 -3.99 -17.13
N LEU A 119 5.54 -3.09 -18.02
CA LEU A 119 5.02 -2.99 -19.38
C LEU A 119 5.33 -4.23 -20.24
N GLU A 120 6.43 -4.94 -19.98
CA GLU A 120 6.72 -6.19 -20.69
C GLU A 120 5.72 -7.29 -20.31
N LEU A 121 5.32 -7.35 -19.03
CA LEU A 121 4.24 -8.24 -18.60
C LEU A 121 2.91 -7.88 -19.29
N GLN A 122 2.56 -6.59 -19.37
CA GLN A 122 1.33 -6.17 -20.06
C GLN A 122 1.29 -6.68 -21.50
N LYS A 123 2.36 -6.43 -22.26
CA LYS A 123 2.49 -6.87 -23.66
C LYS A 123 2.46 -8.38 -23.82
N ALA A 124 2.97 -9.12 -22.84
CA ALA A 124 2.92 -10.58 -22.85
C ALA A 124 1.51 -11.14 -22.60
N LEU A 125 0.65 -10.40 -21.87
CA LEU A 125 -0.72 -10.79 -21.56
C LEU A 125 -1.73 -10.40 -22.66
N GLU A 126 -1.46 -9.31 -23.39
CA GLU A 126 -2.34 -8.78 -24.45
C GLU A 126 -2.81 -9.84 -25.47
N PRO A 127 -1.94 -10.70 -26.04
CA PRO A 127 -2.37 -11.73 -27.01
C PRO A 127 -3.37 -12.74 -26.45
N TYR A 128 -3.42 -12.89 -25.12
CA TYR A 128 -4.35 -13.78 -24.43
C TYR A 128 -5.64 -13.08 -24.01
N GLY A 129 -5.78 -11.78 -24.28
CA GLY A 129 -6.95 -10.98 -23.89
C GLY A 129 -6.96 -10.56 -22.42
N TYR A 130 -5.80 -10.51 -21.78
CA TYR A 130 -5.65 -10.15 -20.36
C TYR A 130 -4.69 -8.97 -20.16
N PHE A 131 -4.75 -8.35 -18.98
CA PHE A 131 -3.81 -7.33 -18.51
C PHE A 131 -3.54 -7.51 -17.01
N TYR A 132 -2.44 -6.95 -16.52
CA TYR A 132 -2.12 -6.81 -15.10
C TYR A 132 -2.54 -5.41 -14.64
N ALA A 133 -3.26 -5.25 -13.53
CA ALA A 133 -3.91 -3.97 -13.27
C ALA A 133 -2.98 -2.82 -12.84
N PRO A 134 -2.03 -3.01 -11.89
CA PRO A 134 -1.13 -1.94 -11.46
C PRO A 134 -0.28 -1.39 -12.62
N ASP A 135 -0.44 -0.10 -12.91
CA ASP A 135 0.17 0.59 -14.03
C ASP A 135 0.96 1.87 -13.62
N PRO A 136 1.97 1.76 -12.72
CA PRO A 136 2.73 2.94 -12.28
C PRO A 136 3.24 3.78 -13.45
N ALA A 137 3.37 5.10 -13.27
CA ALA A 137 3.85 5.98 -14.34
C ALA A 137 5.20 5.52 -14.92
N SER A 138 6.04 4.89 -14.09
CA SER A 138 7.33 4.31 -14.47
C SER A 138 7.24 2.91 -15.13
N GLN A 139 6.07 2.39 -15.50
CA GLN A 139 5.85 1.01 -16.00
C GLN A 139 6.77 0.58 -17.15
N LYS A 140 7.34 1.53 -17.90
CA LYS A 140 8.33 1.28 -18.96
C LYS A 140 9.68 0.79 -18.43
N VAL A 141 9.96 0.97 -17.14
CA VAL A 141 11.26 0.72 -16.50
C VAL A 141 11.13 0.01 -15.16
N CYS A 142 10.09 0.31 -14.36
CA CYS A 142 9.91 -0.37 -13.07
C CYS A 142 9.58 -1.86 -13.28
N THR A 143 9.98 -2.68 -12.32
CA THR A 143 9.80 -4.12 -12.37
C THR A 143 8.83 -4.59 -11.31
N ILE A 144 8.27 -5.79 -11.50
CA ILE A 144 7.26 -6.38 -10.62
C ILE A 144 7.70 -6.43 -9.16
N GLY A 145 8.94 -6.86 -8.88
CA GLY A 145 9.44 -6.91 -7.50
C GLY A 145 9.55 -5.53 -6.85
N GLY A 146 9.80 -4.47 -7.64
CA GLY A 146 9.82 -3.10 -7.14
C GLY A 146 8.40 -2.61 -6.89
N ASN A 147 7.45 -2.96 -7.76
CA ASN A 147 6.03 -2.69 -7.53
C ASN A 147 5.54 -3.36 -6.24
N ILE A 148 5.95 -4.61 -5.99
CA ILE A 148 5.64 -5.32 -4.74
C ILE A 148 6.31 -4.63 -3.55
N GLY A 149 7.59 -4.25 -3.66
CA GLY A 149 8.34 -3.61 -2.59
C GLY A 149 7.74 -2.29 -2.11
N GLU A 150 7.19 -1.48 -3.02
CA GLU A 150 6.58 -0.17 -2.71
C GLU A 150 5.04 -0.24 -2.56
N ASN A 151 4.42 -1.43 -2.74
CA ASN A 151 2.98 -1.58 -2.95
C ASN A 151 2.42 -0.60 -4.00
N ALA A 152 3.10 -0.53 -5.14
CA ALA A 152 2.92 0.52 -6.13
C ALA A 152 1.48 0.59 -6.65
N GLY A 153 1.08 1.83 -6.95
CA GLY A 153 -0.21 2.19 -7.48
C GLY A 153 -0.18 2.51 -8.98
N GLY A 154 -0.74 3.66 -9.34
CA GLY A 154 -1.00 4.08 -10.72
C GLY A 154 -2.46 4.50 -10.97
N PRO A 155 -2.77 5.00 -12.18
CA PRO A 155 -4.11 5.46 -12.57
C PRO A 155 -5.22 4.41 -12.46
N LEU A 156 -4.92 3.14 -12.73
CA LEU A 156 -5.93 2.07 -12.75
C LEU A 156 -6.37 1.61 -11.35
N CYS A 157 -5.66 2.04 -10.29
CA CYS A 157 -5.93 1.60 -8.92
C CYS A 157 -7.30 2.00 -8.41
N LEU A 158 -7.88 3.10 -8.91
CA LEU A 158 -9.23 3.55 -8.56
C LEU A 158 -10.26 2.44 -8.66
N LYS A 159 -10.18 1.63 -9.73
CA LYS A 159 -11.12 0.55 -9.99
C LYS A 159 -10.56 -0.83 -9.69
N TYR A 160 -9.24 -1.01 -9.81
CA TYR A 160 -8.60 -2.33 -9.80
C TYR A 160 -7.64 -2.57 -8.63
N GLY A 161 -7.54 -1.63 -7.69
CA GLY A 161 -6.69 -1.73 -6.51
C GLY A 161 -5.21 -1.55 -6.80
N VAL A 162 -4.40 -1.58 -5.74
CA VAL A 162 -2.94 -1.43 -5.80
C VAL A 162 -2.26 -2.79 -5.98
N THR A 163 -0.93 -2.84 -5.94
CA THR A 163 -0.18 -4.08 -6.09
C THR A 163 -0.61 -5.17 -5.10
N SER A 164 -0.86 -4.83 -3.84
CA SER A 164 -1.30 -5.79 -2.81
C SER A 164 -2.64 -6.48 -3.12
N ASP A 165 -3.49 -5.87 -3.96
CA ASP A 165 -4.78 -6.46 -4.36
C ASP A 165 -4.63 -7.37 -5.59
N ASN A 166 -3.49 -7.26 -6.29
CA ASN A 166 -3.19 -7.97 -7.53
C ASN A 166 -2.10 -9.04 -7.38
N VAL A 167 -1.60 -9.26 -6.17
CA VAL A 167 -0.70 -10.38 -5.81
C VAL A 167 -1.52 -11.49 -5.14
N GLU A 168 -1.39 -12.70 -5.66
CA GLU A 168 -2.07 -13.89 -5.13
C GLU A 168 -1.21 -14.66 -4.14
N LYS A 169 0.09 -14.77 -4.46
CA LYS A 169 1.07 -15.57 -3.72
C LYS A 169 2.47 -15.05 -4.01
N LEU A 170 3.36 -15.14 -3.03
CA LEU A 170 4.77 -14.79 -3.15
C LEU A 170 5.64 -15.99 -2.75
N GLU A 171 6.69 -16.23 -3.52
CA GLU A 171 7.87 -16.94 -3.04
C GLU A 171 8.94 -15.89 -2.71
N LEU A 172 9.58 -16.05 -1.54
CA LEU A 172 10.51 -15.07 -1.02
C LEU A 172 11.61 -15.71 -0.19
N VAL A 173 12.66 -14.94 0.03
CA VAL A 173 13.76 -15.24 0.93
C VAL A 173 13.65 -14.35 2.17
N THR A 174 13.66 -14.95 3.36
CA THR A 174 13.59 -14.26 4.64
C THR A 174 14.94 -13.62 5.02
N PRO A 175 15.01 -12.73 6.02
CA PRO A 175 16.26 -12.10 6.46
C PRO A 175 17.37 -13.08 6.86
N GLU A 176 17.00 -14.26 7.36
CA GLU A 176 17.91 -15.36 7.73
C GLU A 176 18.24 -16.29 6.54
N GLY A 177 17.65 -16.05 5.37
CA GLY A 177 17.93 -16.80 4.14
C GLY A 177 17.09 -18.06 3.95
N GLU A 178 15.92 -18.17 4.59
CA GLU A 178 14.96 -19.25 4.32
C GLU A 178 14.09 -18.93 3.12
N VAL A 179 13.76 -19.94 2.31
CA VAL A 179 12.77 -19.79 1.24
C VAL A 179 11.39 -20.10 1.81
N LYS A 180 10.44 -19.17 1.66
CA LYS A 180 9.04 -19.34 2.05
C LYS A 180 8.12 -19.03 0.88
N THR A 181 6.92 -19.60 0.96
CA THR A 181 5.82 -19.29 0.05
C THR A 181 4.62 -18.92 0.89
N TRP A 182 4.08 -17.72 0.68
CA TRP A 182 2.89 -17.24 1.40
C TRP A 182 1.84 -16.72 0.41
N SER A 183 0.59 -17.06 0.67
CA SER A 183 -0.59 -16.54 0.01
C SER A 183 -1.54 -15.96 1.05
N TYR A 184 -2.27 -14.90 0.69
CA TYR A 184 -3.33 -14.40 1.55
C TYR A 184 -4.48 -15.39 1.78
N ARG A 185 -4.56 -16.41 0.91
CA ARG A 185 -5.52 -17.52 1.03
C ARG A 185 -5.11 -18.60 2.00
N ASP A 186 -3.85 -18.62 2.44
CA ASP A 186 -3.38 -19.59 3.42
C ASP A 186 -4.24 -19.49 4.69
N PRO A 187 -4.57 -20.59 5.38
CA PRO A 187 -5.28 -20.51 6.65
C PRO A 187 -4.57 -19.60 7.66
N GLY A 188 -5.32 -18.97 8.57
CA GLY A 188 -4.77 -18.08 9.60
C GLY A 188 -4.48 -16.64 9.13
N PRO A 189 -3.63 -15.89 9.86
CA PRO A 189 -3.34 -14.49 9.56
C PRO A 189 -2.70 -14.31 8.17
N ASP A 190 -3.01 -13.21 7.48
CA ASP A 190 -2.43 -12.89 6.18
C ASP A 190 -1.00 -12.34 6.28
N LEU A 191 0.00 -13.23 6.40
CA LEU A 191 1.41 -12.83 6.42
C LEU A 191 1.90 -12.20 5.12
N MET A 192 1.30 -12.56 3.97
CA MET A 192 1.68 -12.04 2.66
C MET A 192 1.47 -10.52 2.60
N SER A 193 0.44 -9.99 3.27
CA SER A 193 0.18 -8.54 3.35
C SER A 193 1.39 -7.73 3.82
N LEU A 194 2.12 -8.22 4.84
CA LEU A 194 3.29 -7.54 5.38
C LEU A 194 4.44 -7.45 4.37
N MET A 195 4.51 -8.36 3.41
CA MET A 195 5.62 -8.44 2.46
C MET A 195 5.50 -7.40 1.35
N VAL A 196 4.27 -7.14 0.90
CA VAL A 196 3.96 -6.10 -0.10
C VAL A 196 4.03 -4.73 0.60
N GLY A 197 4.82 -3.81 0.06
CA GLY A 197 5.09 -2.51 0.72
C GLY A 197 6.17 -2.58 1.80
N SER A 198 6.81 -3.73 2.03
CA SER A 198 7.87 -3.87 3.06
C SER A 198 9.18 -3.18 2.68
N GLU A 199 9.31 -2.69 1.46
CA GLU A 199 10.53 -2.10 0.90
C GLU A 199 11.79 -2.97 1.09
N GLY A 200 11.62 -4.30 1.10
CA GLY A 200 12.73 -5.23 1.31
C GLY A 200 13.24 -5.32 2.75
N THR A 201 12.51 -4.75 3.72
CA THR A 201 12.85 -4.80 5.15
C THR A 201 12.44 -6.11 5.82
N LEU A 202 11.47 -6.84 5.26
CA LEU A 202 10.97 -8.11 5.82
C LEU A 202 11.28 -9.34 4.97
N CYS A 203 11.58 -9.16 3.68
CA CYS A 203 11.86 -10.25 2.75
C CYS A 203 12.50 -9.78 1.44
N ILE A 204 12.96 -10.74 0.63
CA ILE A 204 13.34 -10.55 -0.77
C ILE A 204 12.46 -11.44 -1.64
N VAL A 205 11.62 -10.86 -2.49
CA VAL A 205 10.73 -11.63 -3.39
C VAL A 205 11.53 -12.28 -4.53
N THR A 206 11.35 -13.57 -4.75
CA THR A 206 11.98 -14.35 -5.84
C THR A 206 11.00 -14.77 -6.93
N HIS A 207 9.73 -14.99 -6.59
CA HIS A 207 8.65 -15.21 -7.56
C HIS A 207 7.33 -14.63 -7.06
N ALA A 208 6.49 -14.17 -8.00
CA ALA A 208 5.16 -13.66 -7.70
C ALA A 208 4.11 -14.29 -8.62
N TRP A 209 2.98 -14.71 -8.03
CA TRP A 209 1.77 -15.07 -8.75
C TRP A 209 0.86 -13.85 -8.77
N LEU A 210 0.69 -13.26 -9.94
CA LEU A 210 -0.07 -12.04 -10.16
C LEU A 210 -1.45 -12.37 -10.75
N LYS A 211 -2.49 -11.72 -10.25
CA LYS A 211 -3.83 -11.76 -10.86
C LYS A 211 -3.77 -11.09 -12.23
N ILE A 212 -4.36 -11.73 -13.23
CA ILE A 212 -4.54 -11.16 -14.57
C ILE A 212 -6.03 -10.98 -14.85
N LEU A 213 -6.40 -9.81 -15.34
CA LEU A 213 -7.79 -9.40 -15.56
C LEU A 213 -8.11 -9.40 -17.06
N PRO A 214 -9.32 -9.80 -17.48
CA PRO A 214 -9.69 -9.73 -18.88
C PRO A 214 -9.70 -8.26 -19.34
N ILE A 215 -9.18 -8.00 -20.54
CA ILE A 215 -9.26 -6.65 -21.13
C ILE A 215 -10.74 -6.28 -21.31
N PRO A 216 -11.18 -5.11 -20.80
CA PRO A 216 -12.56 -4.67 -20.95
C PRO A 216 -12.95 -4.51 -22.43
N ARG A 217 -14.18 -4.92 -22.78
CA ARG A 217 -14.69 -4.85 -24.17
C ARG A 217 -14.87 -3.43 -24.69
N HIS A 218 -15.23 -2.52 -23.79
CA HIS A 218 -15.46 -1.13 -24.11
C HIS A 218 -14.63 -0.27 -23.18
N ILE A 219 -13.73 0.52 -23.76
CA ILE A 219 -12.93 1.52 -23.08
C ILE A 219 -13.15 2.82 -23.84
N LYS A 220 -13.46 3.88 -23.12
CA LYS A 220 -13.61 5.22 -23.69
C LYS A 220 -12.93 6.22 -22.78
N THR A 221 -12.27 7.20 -23.39
CA THR A 221 -11.45 8.20 -22.70
C THR A 221 -11.94 9.57 -23.10
N SER A 222 -11.99 10.48 -22.14
CA SER A 222 -12.32 11.87 -22.36
C SER A 222 -11.36 12.79 -21.62
N SER A 223 -11.34 14.04 -22.05
CA SER A 223 -10.67 15.14 -21.38
C SER A 223 -11.68 16.24 -21.07
N ALA A 224 -11.54 16.87 -19.90
CA ALA A 224 -12.35 18.00 -19.47
C ALA A 224 -11.44 19.13 -19.01
N ALA A 225 -11.51 20.28 -19.68
CA ALA A 225 -10.70 21.45 -19.41
C ALA A 225 -11.46 22.46 -18.54
N PHE A 226 -10.80 22.97 -17.50
CA PHE A 226 -11.36 23.92 -16.54
C PHE A 226 -10.47 25.15 -16.42
N LYS A 227 -11.10 26.31 -16.20
CA LYS A 227 -10.39 27.57 -15.88
C LYS A 227 -10.06 27.71 -14.39
N SER A 228 -10.39 26.70 -13.60
CA SER A 228 -10.16 26.65 -12.16
C SER A 228 -9.93 25.20 -11.76
N MET A 229 -8.87 24.97 -10.98
CA MET A 229 -8.62 23.65 -10.42
C MET A 229 -9.64 23.28 -9.34
N ASP A 230 -10.20 24.25 -8.61
CA ASP A 230 -11.25 23.99 -7.60
C ASP A 230 -12.54 23.47 -8.27
N ASP A 231 -12.88 24.01 -9.44
CA ASP A 231 -14.00 23.53 -10.25
C ASP A 231 -13.74 22.11 -10.77
N ALA A 232 -12.50 21.81 -11.20
CA ALA A 232 -12.10 20.46 -11.61
C ALA A 232 -12.17 19.44 -10.46
N MET A 233 -11.67 19.79 -9.26
CA MET A 233 -11.75 18.92 -8.09
C MET A 233 -13.20 18.73 -7.62
N SER A 234 -14.05 19.76 -7.75
CA SER A 234 -15.49 19.64 -7.48
C SER A 234 -16.18 18.65 -8.44
N ALA A 235 -15.79 18.63 -9.71
CA ALA A 235 -16.27 17.64 -10.67
C ALA A 235 -15.86 16.22 -10.26
N VAL A 236 -14.61 16.03 -9.82
CA VAL A 236 -14.09 14.74 -9.32
C VAL A 236 -14.93 14.22 -8.16
N THR A 237 -15.16 15.04 -7.13
CA THR A 237 -15.97 14.65 -5.96
C THR A 237 -17.40 14.26 -6.38
N ARG A 238 -18.01 14.99 -7.31
CA ARG A 238 -19.36 14.70 -7.82
C ARG A 238 -19.43 13.42 -8.64
N ILE A 239 -18.47 13.18 -9.54
CA ILE A 239 -18.41 11.95 -10.36
C ILE A 239 -18.42 10.72 -9.44
N ILE A 240 -17.54 10.71 -8.44
CA ILE A 240 -17.43 9.60 -7.49
C ILE A 240 -18.67 9.53 -6.57
N GLY A 241 -19.14 10.67 -6.07
CA GLY A 241 -20.32 10.75 -5.20
C GLY A 241 -21.62 10.30 -5.86
N ASP A 242 -21.76 10.50 -7.18
CA ASP A 242 -22.88 9.98 -7.98
C ASP A 242 -22.73 8.47 -8.30
N GLY A 243 -21.65 7.86 -7.81
CA GLY A 243 -21.42 6.42 -7.90
C GLY A 243 -20.78 5.94 -9.19
N ILE A 244 -20.31 6.87 -10.03
CA ILE A 244 -19.53 6.54 -11.22
C ILE A 244 -18.10 6.33 -10.75
N VAL A 245 -17.59 5.11 -10.90
CA VAL A 245 -16.19 4.78 -10.59
C VAL A 245 -15.44 4.57 -11.92
N PRO A 246 -14.76 5.62 -12.43
CA PRO A 246 -13.89 5.49 -13.58
C PRO A 246 -12.82 4.42 -13.39
N ARG A 247 -12.32 3.85 -14.49
CA ARG A 247 -11.08 3.07 -14.40
C ARG A 247 -9.87 3.96 -14.14
N ALA A 248 -9.96 5.23 -14.51
CA ALA A 248 -9.00 6.26 -14.14
C ALA A 248 -9.67 7.64 -14.13
N LEU A 249 -9.27 8.47 -13.17
CA LEU A 249 -9.73 9.84 -13.01
C LEU A 249 -8.54 10.69 -12.55
N GLU A 250 -7.86 11.26 -13.53
CA GLU A 250 -6.56 11.93 -13.36
C GLU A 250 -6.72 13.44 -13.53
N ALA A 251 -5.88 14.23 -12.85
CA ALA A 251 -5.84 15.68 -13.05
C ALA A 251 -4.41 16.18 -13.30
N MET A 252 -4.32 17.25 -14.08
CA MET A 252 -3.09 17.99 -14.39
C MET A 252 -3.35 19.48 -14.32
N ASP A 253 -2.44 20.24 -13.72
CA ASP A 253 -2.47 21.72 -13.79
C ASP A 253 -1.84 22.28 -15.07
N ALA A 254 -1.95 23.59 -15.26
CA ALA A 254 -1.36 24.31 -16.38
C ALA A 254 0.17 24.09 -16.49
N VAL A 255 0.91 24.13 -15.36
CA VAL A 255 2.36 23.90 -15.36
C VAL A 255 2.69 22.50 -15.89
N SER A 256 1.94 21.49 -15.45
CA SER A 256 2.08 20.10 -15.91
C SER A 256 1.72 19.91 -17.37
N LEU A 257 0.66 20.57 -17.81
CA LEU A 257 0.24 20.55 -19.21
C LEU A 257 1.29 21.20 -20.11
N ASP A 258 1.77 22.38 -19.76
CA ASP A 258 2.77 23.14 -20.53
C ASP A 258 4.08 22.36 -20.64
N ALA A 259 4.55 21.77 -19.54
CA ALA A 259 5.72 20.90 -19.53
C ALA A 259 5.54 19.69 -20.47
N ALA A 260 4.38 19.02 -20.40
CA ALA A 260 4.09 17.85 -21.23
C ALA A 260 3.98 18.19 -22.74
N LEU A 261 3.41 19.35 -23.07
CA LEU A 261 3.27 19.81 -24.46
C LEU A 261 4.61 20.21 -25.07
N ASN A 262 5.55 20.74 -24.28
CA ASN A 262 6.90 21.11 -24.69
C ASN A 262 6.90 22.02 -25.95
N GLY A 263 6.15 23.12 -25.87
CA GLY A 263 6.06 24.14 -26.93
C GLY A 263 5.19 23.75 -28.13
N LYS A 264 4.52 22.59 -28.10
CA LYS A 264 3.46 22.25 -29.05
C LYS A 264 2.19 23.02 -28.74
N GLU A 265 1.34 23.22 -29.75
CA GLU A 265 0.04 23.85 -29.59
C GLU A 265 -0.82 23.03 -28.61
N SER A 266 -1.45 23.73 -27.65
CA SER A 266 -2.33 23.11 -26.68
C SER A 266 -3.65 22.70 -27.36
N PRO A 267 -4.11 21.45 -27.21
CA PRO A 267 -5.41 21.02 -27.72
C PRO A 267 -6.58 21.54 -26.86
N PHE A 268 -6.31 22.34 -25.82
CA PHE A 268 -7.29 22.85 -24.87
C PHE A 268 -7.52 24.35 -25.05
N PRO A 269 -8.72 24.88 -24.68
CA PRO A 269 -9.01 26.31 -24.79
C PRO A 269 -8.01 27.19 -24.02
N SER A 270 -7.81 28.41 -24.49
CA SER A 270 -7.00 29.42 -23.79
C SER A 270 -7.53 29.69 -22.37
N GLY A 271 -6.60 29.83 -21.41
CA GLY A 271 -6.91 30.00 -19.99
C GLY A 271 -7.30 28.72 -19.26
N THR A 272 -6.94 27.54 -19.80
CA THR A 272 -7.10 26.26 -19.10
C THR A 272 -6.09 26.16 -17.95
N GLU A 273 -6.59 26.09 -16.73
CA GLU A 273 -5.80 25.97 -15.49
C GLU A 273 -5.70 24.51 -15.00
N ALA A 274 -6.64 23.67 -15.43
CA ALA A 274 -6.71 22.27 -15.05
C ALA A 274 -7.34 21.42 -16.17
N VAL A 275 -6.81 20.21 -16.35
CA VAL A 275 -7.39 19.20 -17.23
C VAL A 275 -7.64 17.93 -16.43
N LEU A 276 -8.86 17.40 -16.52
CA LEU A 276 -9.17 16.05 -16.10
C LEU A 276 -9.02 15.10 -17.28
N ILE A 277 -8.41 13.93 -17.05
CA ILE A 277 -8.47 12.79 -17.96
C ILE A 277 -9.32 11.72 -17.30
N ILE A 278 -10.41 11.35 -17.96
CA ILE A 278 -11.44 10.47 -17.41
C ILE A 278 -11.60 9.29 -18.34
N GLU A 279 -11.42 8.08 -17.81
CA GLU A 279 -11.57 6.85 -18.58
C GLU A 279 -12.59 5.93 -17.90
N LEU A 280 -13.60 5.51 -18.67
CA LEU A 280 -14.58 4.51 -18.21
C LEU A 280 -14.40 3.23 -19.02
N ASP A 281 -14.69 2.10 -18.38
CA ASP A 281 -14.72 0.80 -19.02
C ASP A 281 -15.84 -0.11 -18.52
N GLY A 282 -16.20 -1.06 -19.36
CA GLY A 282 -17.23 -2.03 -19.05
C GLY A 282 -17.46 -3.08 -20.14
N ALA A 283 -18.28 -4.07 -19.80
CA ALA A 283 -18.73 -5.10 -20.72
C ALA A 283 -19.94 -4.66 -21.57
N ASP A 284 -20.66 -3.62 -21.15
CA ASP A 284 -21.87 -3.10 -21.80
C ASP A 284 -21.61 -1.69 -22.35
N ALA A 285 -21.59 -1.57 -23.68
CA ALA A 285 -21.37 -0.31 -24.38
C ALA A 285 -22.45 0.75 -24.07
N VAL A 286 -23.71 0.34 -23.89
CA VAL A 286 -24.83 1.26 -23.63
C VAL A 286 -24.67 1.86 -22.24
N LYS A 287 -24.32 1.03 -21.26
CA LYS A 287 -24.03 1.49 -19.89
C LYS A 287 -22.85 2.46 -19.89
N VAL A 288 -21.72 2.10 -20.52
CA VAL A 288 -20.54 2.98 -20.59
C VAL A 288 -20.87 4.31 -21.26
N LYS A 289 -21.66 4.29 -22.35
CA LYS A 289 -22.10 5.51 -23.03
C LYS A 289 -22.93 6.40 -22.12
N ARG A 290 -23.89 5.83 -21.39
CA ARG A 290 -24.73 6.57 -20.44
C ARG A 290 -23.91 7.19 -19.31
N GLU A 291 -23.02 6.42 -18.70
CA GLU A 291 -22.12 6.93 -17.65
C GLU A 291 -21.25 8.08 -18.18
N PHE A 292 -20.80 8.02 -19.44
CA PHE A 292 -20.08 9.12 -20.09
C PHE A 292 -20.93 10.38 -20.28
N GLU A 293 -22.20 10.23 -20.67
CA GLU A 293 -23.13 11.36 -20.78
C GLU A 293 -23.37 12.01 -19.41
N ASP A 294 -23.44 11.22 -18.35
CA ASP A 294 -23.60 11.72 -16.98
C ASP A 294 -22.32 12.40 -16.48
N VAL A 295 -21.14 11.83 -16.72
CA VAL A 295 -19.83 12.47 -16.45
C VAL A 295 -19.74 13.82 -17.18
N LYS A 296 -20.15 13.90 -18.44
CA LYS A 296 -20.15 15.15 -19.20
C LYS A 296 -21.02 16.21 -18.54
N LYS A 297 -22.26 15.87 -18.17
CA LYS A 297 -23.16 16.80 -17.46
C LYS A 297 -22.56 17.26 -16.13
N ILE A 298 -21.95 16.36 -15.36
CA ILE A 298 -21.30 16.71 -14.08
C ILE A 298 -20.16 17.69 -14.31
N CYS A 299 -19.32 17.47 -15.34
CA CYS A 299 -18.26 18.40 -15.71
C CYS A 299 -18.82 19.77 -16.12
N GLU A 300 -19.86 19.80 -16.97
CA GLU A 300 -20.50 21.04 -17.42
C GLU A 300 -21.13 21.82 -16.26
N HIS A 301 -21.85 21.15 -15.35
CA HIS A 301 -22.37 21.76 -14.12
C HIS A 301 -21.26 22.30 -13.21
N SER A 302 -20.08 21.70 -13.29
CA SER A 302 -18.87 22.14 -12.59
C SER A 302 -18.05 23.14 -13.43
N LYS A 303 -18.69 23.85 -14.38
CA LYS A 303 -18.08 24.92 -15.20
C LYS A 303 -16.92 24.47 -16.09
N CYS A 304 -16.98 23.23 -16.59
CA CYS A 304 -16.06 22.77 -17.64
C CYS A 304 -16.14 23.68 -18.87
N ALA A 305 -14.99 24.17 -19.33
CA ALA A 305 -14.87 25.03 -20.50
C ALA A 305 -14.89 24.25 -21.82
N ALA A 306 -14.38 23.01 -21.82
CA ALA A 306 -14.45 22.12 -22.97
C ALA A 306 -14.36 20.65 -22.52
N PHE A 307 -15.29 19.83 -23.02
CA PHE A 307 -15.31 18.39 -22.81
C PHE A 307 -15.15 17.68 -24.15
N ARG A 308 -14.11 16.83 -24.29
CA ARG A 308 -13.82 16.10 -25.53
C ARG A 308 -13.64 14.62 -25.24
N VAL A 309 -14.40 13.78 -25.93
CA VAL A 309 -14.21 12.32 -25.97
C VAL A 309 -13.23 12.00 -27.09
N ALA A 310 -12.24 11.13 -26.83
CA ALA A 310 -11.32 10.66 -27.85
C ALA A 310 -12.07 9.91 -28.96
N ALA A 311 -11.82 10.28 -30.21
CA ALA A 311 -12.49 9.69 -31.37
C ALA A 311 -12.04 8.24 -31.62
N ASP A 312 -10.76 7.96 -31.41
CA ASP A 312 -10.11 6.68 -31.68
C ASP A 312 -8.98 6.38 -30.66
N GLU A 313 -8.30 5.25 -30.86
CA GLU A 313 -7.21 4.81 -29.99
C GLU A 313 -5.99 5.73 -30.06
N ALA A 314 -5.74 6.38 -31.21
CA ALA A 314 -4.59 7.27 -31.36
C ALA A 314 -4.77 8.56 -30.55
N GLU A 315 -5.98 9.14 -30.55
CA GLU A 315 -6.30 10.28 -29.68
C GLU A 315 -6.28 9.89 -28.18
N ARG A 316 -6.76 8.69 -27.84
CA ARG A 316 -6.69 8.15 -26.48
C ARG A 316 -5.23 8.02 -26.01
N ASP A 317 -4.37 7.41 -26.83
CA ASP A 317 -2.95 7.23 -26.54
C ASP A 317 -2.22 8.57 -26.39
N LEU A 318 -2.60 9.58 -27.17
CA LEU A 318 -2.04 10.93 -27.04
C LEU A 318 -2.33 11.53 -25.66
N LEU A 319 -3.58 11.44 -25.18
CA LEU A 319 -3.97 11.93 -23.85
C LEU A 319 -3.19 11.21 -22.75
N TRP A 320 -3.09 9.88 -22.83
CA TRP A 320 -2.36 9.09 -21.84
C TRP A 320 -0.85 9.30 -21.87
N SER A 321 -0.27 9.45 -23.07
CA SER A 321 1.14 9.76 -23.23
C SER A 321 1.48 11.13 -22.63
N ALA A 322 0.62 12.13 -22.80
CA ALA A 322 0.80 13.43 -22.16
C ALA A 322 0.77 13.32 -20.62
N ARG A 323 -0.23 12.63 -20.05
CA ARG A 323 -0.36 12.48 -18.59
C ARG A 323 0.75 11.66 -17.95
N LYS A 324 1.14 10.54 -18.56
CA LYS A 324 2.24 9.69 -18.06
C LYS A 324 3.62 10.33 -18.34
N GLY A 325 3.71 11.18 -19.37
CA GLY A 325 4.91 11.93 -19.74
C GLY A 325 5.13 13.23 -18.98
N ALA A 326 4.14 13.74 -18.24
CA ALA A 326 4.22 15.01 -17.54
C ALA A 326 5.34 15.05 -16.48
N TYR A 327 5.48 13.98 -15.68
CA TYR A 327 6.54 13.90 -14.67
C TYR A 327 7.95 13.98 -15.26
N PRO A 328 8.38 13.12 -16.22
CA PRO A 328 9.71 13.24 -16.80
C PRO A 328 9.89 14.55 -17.60
N ALA A 329 8.81 15.19 -18.05
CA ALA A 329 8.89 16.50 -18.69
C ALA A 329 9.27 17.62 -17.71
N MET A 330 8.96 17.49 -16.41
CA MET A 330 9.36 18.46 -15.38
C MET A 330 10.88 18.63 -15.27
N ALA A 331 11.64 17.58 -15.56
CA ALA A 331 13.10 17.63 -15.58
C ALA A 331 13.69 18.57 -16.66
N ARG A 332 12.84 19.14 -17.54
CA ARG A 332 13.24 20.19 -18.49
C ARG A 332 13.19 21.59 -17.86
N LEU A 333 12.41 21.76 -16.79
CA LEU A 333 12.25 23.04 -16.08
C LEU A 333 13.39 23.28 -15.10
N ALA A 334 13.85 22.23 -14.42
CA ALA A 334 14.97 22.26 -13.49
C ALA A 334 15.67 20.88 -13.47
N PRO A 335 16.95 20.80 -13.03
CA PRO A 335 17.67 19.53 -13.03
C PRO A 335 17.11 18.50 -12.04
N ASP A 336 16.33 18.95 -11.05
CA ASP A 336 15.79 18.11 -9.99
C ASP A 336 14.30 18.31 -9.77
N VAL A 337 13.65 17.24 -9.33
CA VAL A 337 12.23 17.23 -8.96
C VAL A 337 12.08 16.48 -7.65
N LEU A 338 11.42 17.10 -6.68
CA LEU A 338 10.96 16.44 -5.46
C LEU A 338 9.46 16.19 -5.62
N VAL A 339 9.05 14.92 -5.49
CA VAL A 339 7.67 14.50 -5.65
C VAL A 339 7.08 14.19 -4.29
N GLU A 340 6.14 15.02 -3.86
CA GLU A 340 5.28 14.66 -2.75
C GLU A 340 4.21 13.64 -3.18
N ASP A 341 3.72 12.84 -2.25
CA ASP A 341 2.82 11.69 -2.51
C ASP A 341 1.75 11.58 -1.40
N GLY A 342 1.21 12.71 -0.98
CA GLY A 342 0.22 12.76 0.09
C GLY A 342 -1.17 12.38 -0.42
N VAL A 343 -1.93 11.63 0.37
CA VAL A 343 -3.31 11.26 0.05
C VAL A 343 -4.26 11.92 1.03
N VAL A 344 -5.41 12.39 0.56
CA VAL A 344 -6.51 12.90 1.40
C VAL A 344 -7.83 12.21 1.06
N PRO A 345 -8.83 12.19 1.95
CA PRO A 345 -10.19 11.82 1.56
C PRO A 345 -10.64 12.67 0.37
N ARG A 346 -11.31 12.05 -0.61
CA ARG A 346 -11.69 12.70 -1.88
C ARG A 346 -12.41 14.05 -1.71
N PRO A 347 -13.33 14.22 -0.72
CA PRO A 347 -14.00 15.51 -0.50
C PRO A 347 -13.07 16.63 -0.03
N ARG A 348 -11.87 16.30 0.46
CA ARG A 348 -10.85 17.23 0.95
C ARG A 348 -9.84 17.64 -0.14
N LEU A 349 -9.91 17.08 -1.35
CA LEU A 349 -9.02 17.44 -2.46
C LEU A 349 -8.97 18.95 -2.77
N PRO A 350 -10.11 19.68 -2.86
CA PRO A 350 -10.06 21.13 -3.09
C PRO A 350 -9.31 21.89 -1.99
N GLU A 351 -9.47 21.47 -0.74
CA GLU A 351 -8.81 22.09 0.41
C GLU A 351 -7.31 21.79 0.44
N ALA A 352 -6.92 20.54 0.22
CA ALA A 352 -5.52 20.11 0.15
C ALA A 352 -4.74 20.85 -0.95
N LEU A 353 -5.39 21.05 -2.11
CA LEU A 353 -4.82 21.82 -3.21
C LEU A 353 -4.58 23.29 -2.83
N ARG A 354 -5.57 23.96 -2.22
CA ARG A 354 -5.42 25.36 -1.81
C ARG A 354 -4.27 25.52 -0.82
N GLN A 355 -4.22 24.67 0.21
CA GLN A 355 -3.12 24.67 1.17
C GLN A 355 -1.77 24.40 0.49
N THR A 356 -1.70 23.45 -0.45
CA THR A 356 -0.49 23.18 -1.25
C THR A 356 -0.01 24.42 -2.02
N ARG A 357 -0.91 25.12 -2.71
CA ARG A 357 -0.58 26.35 -3.46
C ARG A 357 -0.10 27.48 -2.54
N GLU A 358 -0.74 27.64 -1.39
CA GLU A 358 -0.33 28.62 -0.37
C GLU A 358 1.09 28.31 0.15
N ILE A 359 1.39 27.04 0.44
CA ILE A 359 2.72 26.59 0.86
C ILE A 359 3.76 26.85 -0.24
N LEU A 360 3.48 26.47 -1.48
CA LEU A 360 4.39 26.72 -2.62
C LEU A 360 4.67 28.22 -2.80
N SER A 361 3.65 29.07 -2.70
CA SER A 361 3.78 30.53 -2.76
C SER A 361 4.60 31.09 -1.60
N LYS A 362 4.32 30.66 -0.37
CA LYS A 362 5.07 31.04 0.86
C LYS A 362 6.56 30.76 0.71
N TYR A 363 6.93 29.62 0.13
CA TYR A 363 8.32 29.23 -0.08
C TYR A 363 8.92 29.70 -1.42
N LYS A 364 8.14 30.36 -2.28
CA LYS A 364 8.51 30.82 -3.63
C LYS A 364 9.03 29.67 -4.49
N LEU A 365 8.28 28.58 -4.54
CA LEU A 365 8.61 27.38 -5.28
C LEU A 365 7.63 27.17 -6.43
N THR A 366 8.15 26.64 -7.54
CA THR A 366 7.35 26.21 -8.69
C THR A 366 7.14 24.70 -8.60
N ALA A 367 5.92 24.25 -8.84
CA ALA A 367 5.61 22.83 -8.93
C ALA A 367 4.59 22.57 -10.04
N GLY A 368 4.71 21.42 -10.69
CA GLY A 368 3.62 20.84 -11.48
C GLY A 368 2.74 19.98 -10.58
N LEU A 369 1.42 20.21 -10.61
CA LEU A 369 0.47 19.47 -9.81
C LEU A 369 -0.19 18.36 -10.64
N LEU A 370 0.14 17.11 -10.32
CA LEU A 370 -0.47 15.90 -10.88
C LEU A 370 -1.28 15.18 -9.80
N PHE A 371 -2.35 14.49 -10.20
CA PHE A 371 -3.22 13.80 -9.25
C PHE A 371 -3.72 12.47 -9.81
N HIS A 372 -3.79 11.48 -8.93
CA HIS A 372 -4.80 10.41 -9.04
C HIS A 372 -6.06 10.92 -8.33
N ALA A 373 -6.78 11.82 -9.00
CA ALA A 373 -7.85 12.59 -8.39
C ALA A 373 -9.01 11.70 -7.89
N GLY A 374 -9.28 10.60 -8.59
CA GLY A 374 -10.28 9.62 -8.14
C GLY A 374 -9.96 8.95 -6.80
N ASP A 375 -8.69 8.90 -6.39
CA ASP A 375 -8.23 8.19 -5.20
C ASP A 375 -7.82 9.14 -4.07
N GLY A 376 -7.85 10.45 -4.33
CA GLY A 376 -7.40 11.45 -3.39
C GLY A 376 -5.87 11.62 -3.30
N ASN A 377 -5.09 11.04 -4.22
CA ASN A 377 -3.62 11.12 -4.18
C ASN A 377 -3.08 12.35 -4.92
N LEU A 378 -2.31 13.19 -4.22
CA LEU A 378 -1.71 14.41 -4.73
C LEU A 378 -0.22 14.19 -5.00
N HIS A 379 0.23 14.66 -6.17
CA HIS A 379 1.65 14.68 -6.53
C HIS A 379 2.11 16.10 -6.90
N PRO A 380 2.42 16.95 -5.90
CA PRO A 380 3.20 18.16 -6.12
C PRO A 380 4.62 17.80 -6.56
N ASN A 381 4.96 18.14 -7.81
CA ASN A 381 6.27 17.92 -8.41
C ASN A 381 7.07 19.21 -8.32
N ILE A 382 7.74 19.44 -7.19
CA ILE A 382 8.50 20.67 -6.92
C ILE A 382 9.82 20.62 -7.71
N VAL A 383 9.98 21.51 -8.66
CA VAL A 383 11.20 21.59 -9.49
C VAL A 383 12.22 22.49 -8.81
N PHE A 384 13.50 22.08 -8.80
CA PHE A 384 14.57 22.82 -8.12
C PHE A 384 15.96 22.49 -8.67
N ASP A 385 16.98 23.22 -8.23
CA ASP A 385 18.38 22.93 -8.46
C ASP A 385 19.06 22.46 -7.17
N ARG A 386 19.45 21.18 -7.08
CA ARG A 386 20.11 20.64 -5.88
C ARG A 386 21.44 21.33 -5.53
N ARG A 387 22.03 22.09 -6.45
CA ARG A 387 23.26 22.86 -6.24
C ARG A 387 23.00 24.11 -5.39
N ASP A 388 21.76 24.63 -5.36
CA ASP A 388 21.35 25.68 -4.43
C ASP A 388 20.88 25.06 -3.11
N ILE A 389 21.78 25.04 -2.13
CA ILE A 389 21.51 24.51 -0.77
C ILE A 389 20.33 25.24 -0.09
N GLN A 390 20.12 26.53 -0.35
CA GLN A 390 19.01 27.26 0.27
C GLN A 390 17.69 26.92 -0.39
N GLU A 391 17.67 26.71 -1.71
CA GLU A 391 16.50 26.19 -2.41
C GLU A 391 16.13 24.79 -1.91
N VAL A 392 17.10 23.88 -1.80
CA VAL A 392 16.89 22.54 -1.22
C VAL A 392 16.24 22.61 0.17
N LYS A 393 16.67 23.55 1.02
CA LYS A 393 16.04 23.75 2.34
C LYS A 393 14.59 24.22 2.24
N ARG A 394 14.27 25.12 1.31
CA ARG A 394 12.88 25.57 1.08
C ARG A 394 12.02 24.44 0.54
N VAL A 395 12.51 23.69 -0.45
CA VAL A 395 11.83 22.53 -1.05
C VAL A 395 11.48 21.50 0.02
N LYS A 396 12.45 21.08 0.84
CA LYS A 396 12.21 20.11 1.93
C LYS A 396 11.20 20.61 2.97
N LYS A 397 11.26 21.89 3.34
CA LYS A 397 10.29 22.49 4.28
C LYS A 397 8.88 22.53 3.68
N ALA A 398 8.75 22.93 2.42
CA ALA A 398 7.47 22.96 1.71
C ALA A 398 6.88 21.56 1.61
N GLY A 399 7.69 20.57 1.21
CA GLY A 399 7.30 19.17 1.15
C GLY A 399 6.75 18.65 2.48
N TYR A 400 7.45 18.90 3.58
CA TYR A 400 6.99 18.54 4.92
C TYR A 400 5.71 19.25 5.34
N GLU A 401 5.53 20.54 5.01
CA GLU A 401 4.29 21.26 5.30
C GLU A 401 3.11 20.70 4.47
N ILE A 402 3.34 20.29 3.22
CA ILE A 402 2.33 19.63 2.38
C ILE A 402 1.91 18.28 3.00
N LEU A 403 2.86 17.44 3.40
CA LEU A 403 2.54 16.16 4.06
C LEU A 403 1.76 16.35 5.37
N LYS A 404 2.14 17.35 6.18
CA LYS A 404 1.39 17.70 7.41
C LYS A 404 -0.02 18.20 7.10
N SER A 405 -0.20 18.97 6.04
CA SER A 405 -1.51 19.38 5.54
C SER A 405 -2.37 18.15 5.19
N CYS A 406 -1.82 17.17 4.47
CA CYS A 406 -2.55 15.93 4.16
C CYS A 406 -2.99 15.19 5.43
N ILE A 407 -2.13 15.06 6.44
CA ILE A 407 -2.49 14.44 7.73
C ILE A 407 -3.63 15.21 8.40
N GLY A 408 -3.52 16.55 8.48
CA GLY A 408 -4.55 17.40 9.10
C GLY A 408 -5.92 17.31 8.41
N LEU A 409 -5.96 16.91 7.14
CA LEU A 409 -7.19 16.68 6.38
C LEU A 409 -7.72 15.24 6.49
N GLY A 410 -7.19 14.43 7.41
CA GLY A 410 -7.55 13.02 7.60
C GLY A 410 -6.92 12.07 6.59
N GLY A 411 -5.81 12.48 6.00
CA GLY A 411 -5.06 11.77 4.98
C GLY A 411 -3.85 10.98 5.49
N THR A 412 -2.99 10.56 4.56
CA THR A 412 -1.71 9.88 4.83
C THR A 412 -0.57 10.54 4.07
N ILE A 413 0.67 10.23 4.49
CA ILE A 413 1.91 10.81 3.95
C ILE A 413 2.42 10.13 2.67
N SER A 414 1.89 8.94 2.34
CA SER A 414 2.27 8.23 1.10
C SER A 414 1.13 7.40 0.56
N GLY A 415 0.81 7.60 -0.72
CA GLY A 415 -0.16 6.80 -1.46
C GLY A 415 0.45 5.61 -2.19
N GLU A 416 1.62 5.75 -2.81
CA GLU A 416 2.19 4.70 -3.66
C GLU A 416 3.73 4.69 -3.80
N HIS A 417 4.44 5.71 -3.33
CA HIS A 417 5.90 5.80 -3.49
C HIS A 417 6.72 5.17 -2.36
N GLY A 418 6.06 4.66 -1.31
CA GLY A 418 6.70 4.17 -0.10
C GLY A 418 7.20 5.28 0.83
N ILE A 419 7.75 4.85 1.96
CA ILE A 419 8.30 5.72 3.01
C ILE A 419 9.81 5.86 2.87
N GLY A 420 10.51 4.74 2.70
CA GLY A 420 11.97 4.66 2.59
C GLY A 420 12.69 5.46 3.66
N VAL A 421 13.63 6.30 3.23
CA VAL A 421 14.31 7.28 4.08
C VAL A 421 13.69 8.67 3.95
N GLU A 422 13.11 8.99 2.79
CA GLU A 422 12.64 10.34 2.47
C GLU A 422 11.51 10.79 3.40
N LYS A 423 10.53 9.90 3.64
CA LYS A 423 9.36 10.18 4.49
C LYS A 423 9.45 9.57 5.88
N ARG A 424 10.58 8.94 6.22
CA ARG A 424 10.77 8.23 7.50
C ARG A 424 10.53 9.13 8.72
N VAL A 425 10.96 10.39 8.66
CA VAL A 425 10.70 11.39 9.71
C VAL A 425 9.21 11.69 9.84
N ALA A 426 8.48 11.74 8.72
CA ALA A 426 7.06 12.06 8.68
C ALA A 426 6.16 11.00 9.33
N MET A 427 6.66 9.79 9.51
CA MET A 427 5.97 8.74 10.28
C MET A 427 5.69 9.16 11.73
N ASN A 428 6.54 10.00 12.34
CA ASN A 428 6.29 10.55 13.68
C ASN A 428 5.15 11.57 13.73
N TRP A 429 4.70 12.07 12.57
CA TRP A 429 3.58 13.01 12.49
C TRP A 429 2.27 12.27 12.29
N LEU A 430 2.29 11.19 11.50
CA LEU A 430 1.11 10.39 11.18
C LEU A 430 0.73 9.45 12.33
N TYR A 431 1.71 8.72 12.88
CA TYR A 431 1.46 7.66 13.86
C TYR A 431 1.91 8.06 15.26
N GLY A 432 1.16 7.61 16.26
CA GLY A 432 1.56 7.67 17.65
C GLY A 432 2.65 6.65 17.98
N ARG A 433 3.18 6.75 19.20
CA ARG A 433 4.25 5.85 19.67
C ARG A 433 3.82 4.38 19.67
N ALA A 434 2.59 4.08 20.07
CA ALA A 434 2.10 2.70 20.18
C ALA A 434 2.03 2.02 18.80
N GLU A 435 1.57 2.73 17.77
CA GLU A 435 1.53 2.25 16.39
C GLU A 435 2.95 2.04 15.83
N LEU A 436 3.87 2.99 16.07
CA LEU A 436 5.27 2.85 15.65
C LEU A 436 5.99 1.70 16.37
N ASP A 437 5.69 1.49 17.65
CA ASP A 437 6.22 0.37 18.43
C ASP A 437 5.63 -0.97 17.95
N PHE A 438 4.36 -0.99 17.54
CA PHE A 438 3.73 -2.15 16.90
C PHE A 438 4.40 -2.52 15.57
N PHE A 439 4.66 -1.55 14.69
CA PHE A 439 5.41 -1.82 13.46
C PHE A 439 6.84 -2.28 13.73
N ARG A 440 7.48 -1.78 14.79
CA ARG A 440 8.82 -2.24 15.18
C ARG A 440 8.80 -3.68 15.69
N LYS A 441 7.81 -4.06 16.49
CA LYS A 441 7.60 -5.46 16.91
C LYS A 441 7.44 -6.39 15.70
N ILE A 442 6.76 -5.94 14.63
CA ILE A 442 6.71 -6.69 13.36
C ILE A 442 8.10 -6.81 12.74
N LYS A 443 8.83 -5.71 12.58
CA LYS A 443 10.18 -5.73 12.01
C LYS A 443 11.11 -6.66 12.80
N ASP A 444 11.12 -6.56 14.12
CA ASP A 444 11.96 -7.38 15.01
C ASP A 444 11.55 -8.86 14.96
N ALA A 445 10.25 -9.15 14.75
CA ALA A 445 9.76 -10.50 14.57
C ALA A 445 10.25 -11.15 13.26
N PHE A 446 10.60 -10.40 12.23
CA PHE A 446 11.15 -10.94 10.96
C PHE A 446 12.66 -10.81 10.84
N ASP A 447 13.26 -9.74 11.35
CA ASP A 447 14.69 -9.44 11.24
C ASP A 447 15.27 -8.95 12.58
N PRO A 448 15.42 -9.86 13.57
CA PRO A 448 15.93 -9.51 14.90
C PRO A 448 17.39 -9.03 14.87
N ALA A 449 18.15 -9.39 13.83
CA ALA A 449 19.52 -8.93 13.63
C ALA A 449 19.60 -7.53 12.99
N GLY A 450 18.49 -7.00 12.46
CA GLY A 450 18.43 -5.71 11.81
C GLY A 450 19.31 -5.61 10.55
N LEU A 451 19.46 -6.71 9.80
CA LEU A 451 20.33 -6.78 8.62
C LEU A 451 19.59 -6.51 7.30
N ALA A 452 18.30 -6.82 7.21
CA ALA A 452 17.49 -6.66 6.01
C ALA A 452 17.01 -5.22 5.86
N ASN A 453 17.59 -4.53 4.89
CA ASN A 453 17.37 -3.15 4.51
C ASN A 453 17.21 -2.19 5.73
N PRO A 454 18.25 -2.04 6.57
CA PRO A 454 18.13 -1.30 7.83
C PRO A 454 17.90 0.20 7.62
N ASP A 455 17.25 0.82 8.60
CA ASP A 455 16.94 2.25 8.70
C ASP A 455 15.95 2.76 7.64
N LYS A 456 15.00 1.94 7.18
CA LYS A 456 13.93 2.34 6.25
C LYS A 456 12.57 2.17 6.93
N ILE A 457 11.56 2.88 6.41
CA ILE A 457 10.16 2.87 6.86
C ILE A 457 9.98 3.44 8.28
N LEU A 458 10.63 2.86 9.28
CA LEU A 458 10.45 3.22 10.68
C LEU A 458 11.42 4.31 11.13
N PRO A 459 10.97 5.30 11.93
CA PRO A 459 11.84 6.30 12.53
C PRO A 459 13.03 5.70 13.29
N VAL A 460 14.20 6.31 13.15
CA VAL A 460 15.39 5.98 13.95
C VAL A 460 15.65 7.07 15.01
N ALA A 461 16.58 6.83 15.94
CA ALA A 461 16.83 7.73 17.07
C ALA A 461 17.15 9.19 16.66
N SER A 462 17.79 9.41 15.51
CA SER A 462 18.04 10.76 15.00
C SER A 462 16.78 11.51 14.57
N ASP A 463 15.71 10.78 14.23
CA ASP A 463 14.46 11.33 13.75
C ASP A 463 13.55 11.77 14.91
N ALA A 464 13.75 11.20 16.11
CA ALA A 464 12.97 11.51 17.32
C ALA A 464 13.11 12.98 17.80
N ARG A 465 14.13 13.71 17.31
CA ARG A 465 14.32 15.14 17.58
C ARG A 465 13.43 16.06 16.75
N ALA A 466 12.73 15.52 15.73
CA ALA A 466 11.74 16.27 14.98
C ALA A 466 10.42 16.25 15.77
N GLU A 467 10.16 17.33 16.51
CA GLU A 467 8.94 17.53 17.31
C GLU A 467 7.68 17.00 16.60
N GLY A 468 7.11 15.94 17.16
CA GLY A 468 5.74 15.50 16.92
C GLY A 468 4.95 15.66 18.23
N PRO A 469 3.66 16.01 18.18
CA PRO A 469 2.82 16.00 19.38
C PRO A 469 2.83 14.59 20.03
N PRO A 470 2.67 14.49 21.36
CA PRO A 470 2.67 13.20 22.08
C PRO A 470 1.56 12.25 21.62
N GLU A 471 0.57 12.76 20.91
CA GLU A 471 -0.49 12.06 20.18
C GLU A 471 -0.37 12.51 18.72
N GLY A 472 -0.37 11.61 17.72
CA GLY A 472 -0.15 11.95 16.31
C GLY A 472 -1.08 13.06 15.79
N LEU A 473 -0.71 13.72 14.68
CA LEU A 473 -1.50 14.82 14.11
C LEU A 473 -2.86 14.37 13.52
N ALA A 474 -3.09 13.07 13.36
CA ALA A 474 -4.39 12.54 12.96
C ALA A 474 -5.38 12.63 14.13
N GLU A 475 -6.53 13.27 13.93
CA GLU A 475 -7.64 13.23 14.88
C GLU A 475 -8.07 11.77 15.10
N ARG A 476 -7.73 11.19 16.26
CA ARG A 476 -8.17 9.84 16.65
C ARG A 476 -9.68 9.79 16.75
N ALA A 477 -10.27 8.71 16.28
CA ALA A 477 -11.71 8.52 16.43
C ALA A 477 -12.07 8.44 17.92
N SER A 478 -13.09 9.18 18.35
CA SER A 478 -13.57 9.08 19.73
C SER A 478 -14.14 7.69 19.97
N LEU A 479 -13.52 6.91 20.86
CA LEU A 479 -14.03 5.60 21.26
C LEU A 479 -15.45 5.71 21.84
N SER A 480 -16.33 4.79 21.43
CA SER A 480 -17.62 4.58 22.07
C SER A 480 -17.46 4.15 23.54
N PRO A 481 -18.46 4.38 24.41
CA PRO A 481 -18.44 3.88 25.79
C PRO A 481 -18.18 2.37 25.88
N GLU A 482 -18.74 1.60 24.96
CA GLU A 482 -18.57 0.15 24.88
C GLU A 482 -17.13 -0.21 24.47
N ALA A 483 -16.54 0.49 23.51
CA ALA A 483 -15.14 0.29 23.13
C ALA A 483 -14.18 0.64 24.29
N ARG A 484 -14.44 1.71 25.05
CA ARG A 484 -13.67 2.05 26.25
C ARG A 484 -13.72 0.94 27.29
N THR A 485 -14.90 0.35 27.50
CA THR A 485 -15.08 -0.77 28.42
C THR A 485 -14.24 -1.98 28.00
N VAL A 486 -14.17 -2.29 26.70
CA VAL A 486 -13.32 -3.36 26.17
C VAL A 486 -11.83 -3.08 26.43
N VAL A 487 -11.39 -1.84 26.21
CA VAL A 487 -10.00 -1.42 26.48
C VAL A 487 -9.66 -1.59 27.96
N ASP A 488 -10.51 -1.10 28.87
CA ASP A 488 -10.26 -1.16 30.31
C ASP A 488 -10.28 -2.59 30.84
N GLU A 489 -11.15 -3.45 30.31
CA GLU A 489 -11.19 -4.88 30.62
C GLU A 489 -9.90 -5.57 30.15
N LEU A 490 -9.40 -5.28 28.95
CA LEU A 490 -8.14 -5.85 28.46
C LEU A 490 -6.95 -5.42 29.32
N ARG A 491 -6.88 -4.15 29.75
CA ARG A 491 -5.86 -3.67 30.70
C ARG A 491 -5.93 -4.40 32.05
N LEU A 492 -7.13 -4.70 32.54
CA LEU A 492 -7.31 -5.48 33.77
C LEU A 492 -6.82 -6.92 33.60
N ARG A 493 -7.15 -7.55 32.47
CA ARG A 493 -6.71 -8.92 32.15
C ARG A 493 -5.21 -9.01 31.96
N ALA A 494 -4.60 -8.05 31.28
CA ALA A 494 -3.16 -7.95 31.11
C ALA A 494 -2.42 -7.90 32.46
N ARG A 495 -2.87 -7.01 33.37
CA ARG A 495 -2.29 -6.88 34.72
C ARG A 495 -2.44 -8.13 35.58
N SER A 496 -3.50 -8.91 35.37
CA SER A 496 -3.76 -10.15 36.11
C SER A 496 -3.22 -11.41 35.42
N GLY A 497 -2.65 -11.31 34.22
CA GLY A 497 -2.23 -12.45 33.42
C GLY A 497 -3.39 -13.33 32.93
N ALA A 498 -4.62 -12.79 32.92
CA ALA A 498 -5.81 -13.56 32.57
C ALA A 498 -5.84 -13.85 31.05
N ARG A 499 -5.86 -15.14 30.72
CA ARG A 499 -6.02 -15.60 29.34
C ARG A 499 -7.43 -15.30 28.84
N THR A 500 -7.52 -14.77 27.63
CA THR A 500 -8.74 -14.24 27.03
C THR A 500 -9.13 -15.04 25.80
N ALA A 501 -10.39 -15.44 25.75
CA ALA A 501 -11.05 -15.94 24.56
C ALA A 501 -11.79 -14.79 23.87
N VAL A 502 -11.25 -14.24 22.79
CA VAL A 502 -11.87 -13.14 22.04
C VAL A 502 -13.01 -13.70 21.19
N THR A 503 -14.22 -13.24 21.44
CA THR A 503 -15.44 -13.72 20.77
C THR A 503 -16.28 -12.56 20.26
N GLY A 504 -16.78 -12.66 19.03
CA GLY A 504 -17.83 -11.77 18.51
C GLY A 504 -19.21 -12.36 18.80
N LEU A 505 -20.04 -12.50 17.77
CA LEU A 505 -21.35 -13.17 17.87
C LEU A 505 -21.29 -14.68 18.21
N GLY A 506 -20.10 -15.25 18.43
CA GLY A 506 -19.91 -16.68 18.73
C GLY A 506 -20.15 -17.62 17.54
N THR A 507 -20.41 -17.08 16.34
CA THR A 507 -20.69 -17.86 15.12
C THR A 507 -19.48 -18.56 14.51
N ARG A 508 -18.26 -18.13 14.85
CA ARG A 508 -17.02 -18.60 14.20
C ARG A 508 -16.09 -19.36 15.15
N LEU A 509 -15.91 -18.87 16.38
CA LEU A 509 -15.13 -19.55 17.41
C LEU A 509 -16.08 -20.33 18.32
N LYS A 510 -16.06 -21.67 18.24
CA LYS A 510 -16.94 -22.54 19.02
C LYS A 510 -16.40 -22.75 20.43
N ALA A 511 -17.31 -22.87 21.41
CA ALA A 511 -16.98 -22.95 22.83
C ALA A 511 -16.19 -24.21 23.23
N ASP A 512 -16.42 -25.32 22.53
CA ASP A 512 -15.71 -26.60 22.69
C ASP A 512 -14.24 -26.55 22.26
N LYS A 513 -13.83 -25.51 21.52
CA LYS A 513 -12.44 -25.28 21.10
C LYS A 513 -11.67 -24.34 22.03
N LEU A 514 -12.30 -23.84 23.10
CA LEU A 514 -11.67 -22.92 24.03
C LEU A 514 -10.80 -23.68 25.04
N MET A 515 -9.60 -23.16 25.31
CA MET A 515 -8.74 -23.67 26.38
C MET A 515 -9.41 -23.47 27.74
N GLU A 516 -9.34 -24.48 28.61
CA GLU A 516 -9.78 -24.38 30.00
C GLU A 516 -9.08 -23.21 30.73
N GLY A 517 -9.85 -22.47 31.53
CA GLY A 517 -9.35 -21.29 32.26
C GLY A 517 -9.27 -20.01 31.43
N THR A 518 -9.65 -20.01 30.15
CA THR A 518 -9.80 -18.77 29.36
C THR A 518 -11.09 -18.04 29.70
N LYS A 519 -11.01 -16.71 29.85
CA LYS A 519 -12.16 -15.84 30.10
C LYS A 519 -12.70 -15.29 28.78
N PRO A 520 -13.99 -15.44 28.45
CA PRO A 520 -14.57 -14.82 27.26
C PRO A 520 -14.47 -13.30 27.31
N LEU A 521 -14.10 -12.69 26.19
CA LEU A 521 -14.29 -11.26 25.92
C LEU A 521 -15.29 -11.18 24.77
N ASP A 522 -16.54 -10.83 25.08
CA ASP A 522 -17.62 -10.74 24.11
C ASP A 522 -17.70 -9.32 23.53
N LEU A 523 -17.56 -9.21 22.20
CA LEU A 523 -17.58 -7.94 21.48
C LEU A 523 -18.97 -7.56 20.95
N LYS A 524 -20.03 -8.31 21.27
CA LYS A 524 -21.41 -8.03 20.80
C LYS A 524 -21.94 -6.66 21.16
N SER A 525 -21.44 -6.06 22.25
CA SER A 525 -21.83 -4.70 22.65
C SER A 525 -21.32 -3.62 21.69
N LEU A 526 -20.27 -3.90 20.91
CA LEU A 526 -19.70 -3.00 19.89
C LEU A 526 -20.60 -2.96 18.65
N ARG A 527 -21.83 -2.49 18.82
CA ARG A 527 -22.91 -2.49 17.82
C ARG A 527 -23.35 -1.06 17.47
N GLY A 528 -22.46 -0.08 17.63
CA GLY A 528 -22.70 1.29 17.22
C GLY A 528 -23.10 1.39 15.74
N ARG A 529 -23.90 2.41 15.42
CA ARG A 529 -24.30 2.71 14.04
C ARG A 529 -23.06 2.99 13.19
N ALA A 530 -23.03 2.46 11.97
CA ALA A 530 -21.95 2.72 11.05
C ALA A 530 -21.88 4.20 10.68
N VAL A 531 -20.66 4.74 10.62
CA VAL A 531 -20.39 6.10 10.14
C VAL A 531 -20.14 6.00 8.65
N ILE A 532 -21.10 6.46 7.84
CA ILE A 532 -21.07 6.35 6.39
C ILE A 532 -20.71 7.69 5.78
N ASP A 533 -19.63 7.72 4.99
CA ASP A 533 -19.21 8.86 4.18
C ASP A 533 -19.49 8.55 2.71
N ARG A 534 -20.55 9.16 2.18
CA ARG A 534 -20.99 8.99 0.79
C ARG A 534 -20.05 9.64 -0.21
N GLU A 535 -19.47 10.79 0.11
CA GLU A 535 -18.64 11.53 -0.82
C GLU A 535 -17.24 10.91 -0.95
N ASN A 536 -16.76 10.25 0.12
CA ASN A 536 -15.53 9.46 0.09
C ASN A 536 -15.76 7.98 -0.26
N LEU A 537 -17.01 7.50 -0.31
CA LEU A 537 -17.39 6.09 -0.44
C LEU A 537 -16.69 5.19 0.61
N THR A 538 -16.81 5.56 1.88
CA THR A 538 -16.27 4.77 2.99
C THR A 538 -17.28 4.57 4.10
N ALA A 539 -17.17 3.48 4.85
CA ALA A 539 -17.91 3.32 6.10
C ALA A 539 -17.04 2.74 7.21
N ARG A 540 -17.15 3.32 8.40
CA ARG A 540 -16.60 2.76 9.63
C ARG A 540 -17.70 2.01 10.38
N ALA A 541 -17.43 0.77 10.78
CA ALA A 541 -18.34 -0.06 11.56
C ALA A 541 -17.63 -0.70 12.76
N GLU A 542 -18.32 -0.80 13.88
CA GLU A 542 -17.81 -1.46 15.08
C GLU A 542 -17.80 -3.00 14.91
N ALA A 543 -16.86 -3.66 15.58
CA ALA A 543 -16.56 -5.09 15.38
C ALA A 543 -17.71 -6.04 15.76
N GLY A 544 -18.60 -5.61 16.65
CA GLY A 544 -19.78 -6.36 17.10
C GLY A 544 -20.99 -6.21 16.17
N LEU A 545 -21.01 -5.22 15.26
CA LEU A 545 -22.13 -4.95 14.37
C LEU A 545 -22.47 -6.18 13.51
N PRO A 546 -23.70 -6.74 13.58
CA PRO A 546 -24.11 -7.84 12.72
C PRO A 546 -24.00 -7.48 11.23
N LEU A 547 -23.52 -8.41 10.42
CA LEU A 547 -23.32 -8.17 8.98
C LEU A 547 -24.63 -7.83 8.26
N GLU A 548 -25.75 -8.43 8.66
CA GLU A 548 -27.08 -8.14 8.12
C GLU A 548 -27.50 -6.70 8.36
N GLU A 549 -27.25 -6.19 9.58
CA GLU A 549 -27.57 -4.82 9.96
C GLU A 549 -26.65 -3.83 9.26
N PHE A 550 -25.34 -4.14 9.17
CA PHE A 550 -24.41 -3.30 8.43
C PHE A 550 -24.82 -3.18 6.95
N ARG A 551 -25.18 -4.29 6.30
CA ARG A 551 -25.70 -4.28 4.92
C ARG A 551 -26.97 -3.45 4.79
N ALA A 552 -27.89 -3.54 5.76
CA ALA A 552 -29.12 -2.73 5.75
C ALA A 552 -28.79 -1.22 5.83
N GLN A 553 -27.90 -0.82 6.75
CA GLN A 553 -27.47 0.58 6.88
C GLN A 553 -26.80 1.11 5.60
N LEU A 554 -25.96 0.32 4.94
CA LEU A 554 -25.34 0.69 3.66
C LEU A 554 -26.38 0.84 2.55
N LYS A 555 -27.33 -0.12 2.46
CA LYS A 555 -28.41 -0.08 1.48
C LYS A 555 -29.31 1.14 1.65
N ASP A 556 -29.64 1.51 2.88
CA ASP A 556 -30.41 2.72 3.19
C ASP A 556 -29.65 3.99 2.77
N ALA A 557 -28.32 3.94 2.82
CA ALA A 557 -27.44 4.96 2.27
C ALA A 557 -27.17 4.81 0.76
N GLY A 558 -27.86 3.92 0.03
CA GLY A 558 -27.66 3.70 -1.41
C GLY A 558 -26.24 3.23 -1.79
N LEU A 559 -25.50 2.72 -0.83
CA LEU A 559 -24.15 2.19 -0.99
C LEU A 559 -24.15 0.68 -0.79
N ASN A 560 -23.06 0.06 -1.21
CA ASN A 560 -22.89 -1.37 -1.10
C ASN A 560 -21.45 -1.72 -0.69
N LEU A 561 -21.34 -2.86 -0.02
CA LEU A 561 -20.08 -3.55 0.23
C LEU A 561 -20.25 -4.96 -0.35
N GLU A 562 -19.38 -5.35 -1.28
CA GLU A 562 -19.48 -6.63 -1.98
C GLU A 562 -19.14 -7.81 -1.05
N LEU A 563 -20.11 -8.20 -0.22
CA LEU A 563 -20.00 -9.33 0.70
C LEU A 563 -20.99 -10.46 0.35
N PRO A 564 -20.56 -11.73 0.48
CA PRO A 564 -21.49 -12.86 0.45
C PRO A 564 -22.50 -12.76 1.60
N ASP A 565 -23.63 -13.47 1.46
CA ASP A 565 -24.67 -13.47 2.50
C ASP A 565 -24.27 -14.38 3.68
N LEU A 566 -23.41 -13.83 4.55
CA LEU A 566 -22.89 -14.53 5.72
C LEU A 566 -23.51 -14.02 7.01
N LYS A 567 -23.65 -14.95 7.96
CA LYS A 567 -23.93 -14.66 9.37
C LYS A 567 -22.65 -14.29 10.11
N GLY A 568 -22.78 -13.52 11.19
CA GLY A 568 -21.69 -13.07 12.04
C GLY A 568 -21.62 -11.55 12.13
N SER A 569 -20.54 -11.06 12.73
CA SER A 569 -20.29 -9.62 12.91
C SER A 569 -19.16 -9.15 12.00
N VAL A 570 -19.04 -7.83 11.85
CA VAL A 570 -17.95 -7.18 11.12
C VAL A 570 -16.57 -7.69 11.56
N GLY A 571 -16.29 -7.67 12.86
CA GLY A 571 -15.01 -8.15 13.40
C GLY A 571 -14.83 -9.66 13.23
N GLY A 572 -15.91 -10.44 13.35
CA GLY A 572 -15.87 -11.88 13.12
C GLY A 572 -15.51 -12.27 11.69
N LEU A 573 -16.02 -11.52 10.70
CA LEU A 573 -15.72 -11.70 9.28
C LEU A 573 -14.23 -11.51 8.98
N ILE A 574 -13.64 -10.44 9.52
CA ILE A 574 -12.21 -10.13 9.37
C ILE A 574 -11.38 -11.19 10.12
N ALA A 575 -11.63 -11.38 11.41
CA ALA A 575 -10.81 -12.22 12.27
C ALA A 575 -10.83 -13.70 11.84
N SER A 576 -11.93 -14.19 11.27
CA SER A 576 -12.01 -15.58 10.81
C SER A 576 -11.55 -15.78 9.36
N LYS A 577 -11.39 -14.71 8.56
CA LYS A 577 -11.10 -14.76 7.11
C LYS A 577 -11.99 -15.74 6.35
N VAL A 578 -13.26 -15.85 6.73
CA VAL A 578 -14.19 -16.76 6.04
C VAL A 578 -14.36 -16.33 4.58
N PHE A 579 -14.36 -15.02 4.31
CA PHE A 579 -14.33 -14.47 2.95
C PHE A 579 -13.00 -13.77 2.72
N PRO A 580 -12.01 -14.40 2.05
CA PRO A 580 -10.69 -13.79 1.84
C PRO A 580 -10.75 -12.42 1.14
N GLY A 581 -11.73 -12.19 0.28
CA GLY A 581 -11.94 -10.92 -0.42
C GLY A 581 -12.29 -9.74 0.50
N ILE A 582 -12.56 -9.95 1.79
CA ILE A 582 -12.73 -8.86 2.75
C ILE A 582 -11.50 -7.94 2.82
N ARG A 583 -10.30 -8.49 2.56
CA ARG A 583 -9.05 -7.73 2.55
C ARG A 583 -9.03 -6.62 1.51
N ASP A 584 -9.71 -6.81 0.37
CA ASP A 584 -9.62 -5.92 -0.79
C ASP A 584 -10.42 -4.63 -0.57
N VAL A 585 -11.34 -4.65 0.40
CA VAL A 585 -12.19 -3.52 0.77
C VAL A 585 -11.85 -2.93 2.14
N LEU A 586 -10.85 -3.47 2.84
CA LEU A 586 -10.49 -3.04 4.18
C LEU A 586 -9.42 -1.93 4.11
N LEU A 587 -9.77 -0.73 4.58
CA LEU A 587 -8.90 0.46 4.52
C LEU A 587 -8.21 0.77 5.85
N GLY A 588 -8.84 0.39 6.96
CA GLY A 588 -8.27 0.65 8.29
C GLY A 588 -8.93 -0.15 9.40
N LEU A 589 -8.23 -0.27 10.51
CA LEU A 589 -8.65 -0.97 11.72
C LEU A 589 -8.34 -0.14 12.95
N GLU A 590 -9.26 -0.18 13.90
CA GLU A 590 -8.98 0.15 15.29
C GLU A 590 -8.87 -1.17 16.06
N ILE A 591 -7.73 -1.38 16.71
CA ILE A 591 -7.47 -2.61 17.47
C ILE A 591 -6.94 -2.28 18.86
N VAL A 592 -7.16 -3.21 19.79
CA VAL A 592 -6.63 -3.16 21.14
C VAL A 592 -5.63 -4.29 21.32
N THR A 593 -4.40 -3.97 21.72
CA THR A 593 -3.35 -4.94 21.96
C THR A 593 -3.63 -5.78 23.22
N ALA A 594 -2.86 -6.85 23.42
CA ALA A 594 -3.02 -7.73 24.58
C ALA A 594 -2.81 -7.02 25.93
N ASP A 595 -1.99 -5.96 25.96
CA ASP A 595 -1.75 -5.09 27.11
C ASP A 595 -2.70 -3.89 27.22
N GLY A 596 -3.65 -3.76 26.29
CA GLY A 596 -4.70 -2.75 26.34
C GLY A 596 -4.31 -1.38 25.79
N GLU A 597 -3.37 -1.33 24.84
CA GLU A 597 -3.10 -0.14 24.02
C GLU A 597 -4.05 -0.10 22.82
N LEU A 598 -4.61 1.08 22.54
CA LEU A 598 -5.41 1.32 21.35
C LEU A 598 -4.49 1.73 20.20
N LEU A 599 -4.63 1.05 19.06
CA LEU A 599 -3.92 1.38 17.83
C LEU A 599 -4.91 1.71 16.71
N GLU A 600 -4.58 2.72 15.90
CA GLU A 600 -5.22 2.98 14.62
C GLU A 600 -4.28 2.56 13.48
N LEU A 601 -4.71 1.60 12.66
CA LEU A 601 -3.94 1.07 11.53
C LEU A 601 -4.67 1.42 10.24
N GLY A 602 -3.94 1.93 9.23
CA GLY A 602 -4.55 2.34 7.97
C GLY A 602 -5.31 3.66 8.09
N GLY A 603 -6.44 3.80 7.39
CA GLY A 603 -7.24 5.03 7.46
C GLY A 603 -8.50 5.02 6.60
N ARG A 604 -8.97 6.21 6.22
CA ARG A 604 -10.13 6.42 5.35
C ARG A 604 -9.73 6.71 3.89
N THR A 605 -8.44 6.74 3.59
CA THR A 605 -7.92 6.93 2.24
C THR A 605 -7.88 5.59 1.50
N VAL A 606 -8.11 5.62 0.19
CA VAL A 606 -8.10 4.41 -0.66
C VAL A 606 -6.67 3.91 -0.87
N LYS A 607 -5.73 4.84 -1.05
CA LYS A 607 -4.30 4.56 -1.12
C LYS A 607 -3.63 4.89 0.20
N ASN A 608 -2.82 3.96 0.70
CA ASN A 608 -1.96 4.16 1.86
C ASN A 608 -0.83 3.13 1.86
N VAL A 609 0.41 3.60 1.83
CA VAL A 609 1.62 2.76 1.94
C VAL A 609 2.50 3.21 3.11
N ALA A 610 1.93 3.91 4.09
CA ALA A 610 2.65 4.38 5.27
C ALA A 610 2.76 3.29 6.34
N GLY A 611 3.96 2.73 6.47
CA GLY A 611 4.26 1.63 7.39
C GLY A 611 4.06 0.27 6.72
N TYR A 612 3.85 -0.77 7.53
CA TYR A 612 3.50 -2.10 7.03
C TYR A 612 1.98 -2.20 6.84
N ASP A 613 1.51 -3.02 5.88
CA ASP A 613 0.08 -3.34 5.72
C ASP A 613 -0.39 -4.28 6.83
N ALA A 614 -0.45 -3.73 8.04
CA ALA A 614 -0.89 -4.43 9.23
C ALA A 614 -2.42 -4.56 9.27
N VAL A 615 -3.18 -3.80 8.48
CA VAL A 615 -4.65 -3.93 8.51
C VAL A 615 -5.06 -5.27 7.89
N LYS A 616 -4.43 -5.67 6.78
CA LYS A 616 -4.70 -6.98 6.17
C LYS A 616 -4.13 -8.14 7.00
N LEU A 617 -3.06 -7.95 7.78
CA LEU A 617 -2.53 -8.97 8.71
C LEU A 617 -3.60 -9.53 9.67
N PHE A 618 -4.56 -8.69 10.11
CA PHE A 618 -5.63 -9.12 11.01
C PHE A 618 -6.67 -10.03 10.35
N CYS A 619 -6.72 -10.08 9.02
CA CYS A 619 -7.56 -11.03 8.29
C CYS A 619 -7.13 -12.45 8.63
N GLY A 620 -7.99 -13.15 9.35
CA GLY A 620 -7.74 -14.52 9.76
C GLY A 620 -6.85 -14.61 10.99
N SER A 621 -6.72 -13.55 11.79
CA SER A 621 -5.94 -13.56 13.05
C SER A 621 -6.67 -14.18 14.25
N MET A 622 -7.99 -14.38 14.14
CA MET A 622 -8.88 -14.79 15.22
C MET A 622 -8.65 -14.01 16.52
N GLY A 623 -8.27 -12.73 16.46
CA GLY A 623 -8.03 -11.93 17.65
C GLY A 623 -6.75 -12.29 18.43
N ALA A 624 -5.89 -13.17 17.90
CA ALA A 624 -4.66 -13.57 18.58
C ALA A 624 -3.55 -12.51 18.53
N TYR A 625 -3.57 -11.61 17.54
CA TYR A 625 -2.60 -10.51 17.41
C TYR A 625 -3.11 -9.18 18.01
N GLY A 626 -4.36 -9.16 18.47
CA GLY A 626 -5.04 -7.98 19.00
C GLY A 626 -6.55 -8.08 18.77
N VAL A 627 -7.33 -7.30 19.52
CA VAL A 627 -8.79 -7.31 19.49
C VAL A 627 -9.28 -6.21 18.57
N ILE A 628 -9.94 -6.56 17.46
CA ILE A 628 -10.55 -5.60 16.55
C ILE A 628 -11.76 -4.97 17.25
N ILE A 629 -11.80 -3.63 17.33
CA ILE A 629 -12.93 -2.89 17.90
C ILE A 629 -13.74 -2.16 16.83
N ALA A 630 -13.12 -1.72 15.73
CA ALA A 630 -13.80 -1.15 14.58
C ALA A 630 -12.98 -1.35 13.29
N ALA A 631 -13.65 -1.25 12.14
CA ALA A 631 -13.06 -1.39 10.83
C ALA A 631 -13.62 -0.34 9.87
N THR A 632 -12.77 0.16 8.99
CA THR A 632 -13.12 1.10 7.91
C THR A 632 -13.06 0.38 6.57
N PHE A 633 -14.12 0.51 5.77
CA PHE A 633 -14.29 -0.16 4.50
C PHE A 633 -14.39 0.84 3.34
N ALA A 634 -13.81 0.47 2.20
CA ALA A 634 -14.13 1.05 0.90
C ALA A 634 -15.49 0.53 0.43
N LEU A 635 -16.31 1.42 -0.12
CA LEU A 635 -17.66 1.12 -0.60
C LEU A 635 -17.76 1.30 -2.11
N THR A 636 -18.81 0.70 -2.67
CA THR A 636 -19.24 0.96 -4.04
C THR A 636 -20.64 1.56 -4.04
N ALA A 637 -20.97 2.32 -5.08
CA ALA A 637 -22.32 2.81 -5.28
C ALA A 637 -23.17 1.79 -6.05
N GLY A 638 -24.47 1.76 -5.77
CA GLY A 638 -25.44 0.98 -6.53
C GLY A 638 -25.65 -0.46 -6.04
N ALA A 639 -26.37 -1.25 -6.85
CA ALA A 639 -26.85 -2.57 -6.47
C ALA A 639 -25.76 -3.66 -6.55
N ARG A 640 -25.92 -4.68 -5.70
CA ARG A 640 -25.05 -5.86 -5.52
C ARG A 640 -24.60 -6.47 -6.86
N ARG A 641 -23.29 -6.67 -7.07
CA ARG A 641 -22.83 -7.68 -8.03
C ARG A 641 -23.22 -9.06 -7.50
N GLN A 642 -23.87 -9.88 -8.33
CA GLN A 642 -24.12 -11.28 -7.95
C GLN A 642 -22.77 -11.97 -7.76
N HIS A 643 -22.49 -12.42 -6.54
CA HIS A 643 -21.41 -13.36 -6.31
C HIS A 643 -21.85 -14.73 -6.85
N ALA A 644 -20.91 -15.47 -7.44
CA ALA A 644 -21.09 -16.91 -7.61
C ALA A 644 -21.40 -17.56 -6.25
N ALA A 645 -22.00 -18.75 -6.25
CA ALA A 645 -22.23 -19.53 -5.04
C ALA A 645 -20.93 -19.54 -4.20
N PHE A 646 -21.02 -19.02 -2.99
CA PHE A 646 -19.88 -18.90 -2.08
C PHE A 646 -19.85 -20.16 -1.21
N GLU A 647 -18.82 -20.98 -1.40
CA GLU A 647 -18.49 -22.04 -0.47
C GLU A 647 -17.53 -21.48 0.58
N GLU A 648 -17.84 -21.72 1.87
CA GLU A 648 -16.92 -21.34 2.95
C GLU A 648 -15.61 -22.14 2.78
N PRO A 649 -14.45 -21.48 2.68
CA PRO A 649 -13.17 -22.16 2.59
C PRO A 649 -12.90 -22.98 3.86
N ALA A 650 -12.02 -23.97 3.75
CA ALA A 650 -11.52 -24.70 4.93
C ALA A 650 -11.06 -23.69 5.98
N GLY A 651 -11.73 -23.69 7.13
CA GLY A 651 -11.55 -22.66 8.15
C GLY A 651 -10.22 -22.79 8.90
N TRP A 652 -10.15 -22.11 10.03
CA TRP A 652 -9.06 -22.21 11.01
C TRP A 652 -8.69 -23.63 11.44
N ASP A 653 -9.56 -24.61 11.21
CA ASP A 653 -9.31 -26.01 11.50
C ASP A 653 -8.15 -26.60 10.68
N ALA A 654 -7.76 -25.93 9.58
CA ALA A 654 -6.59 -26.28 8.76
C ALA A 654 -5.35 -25.40 9.04
N PHE A 655 -5.41 -24.47 10.01
CA PHE A 655 -4.29 -23.59 10.30
C PHE A 655 -3.28 -24.23 11.27
N GLU A 656 -2.06 -24.36 10.79
CA GLU A 656 -0.90 -24.69 11.60
C GLU A 656 0.09 -23.52 11.58
N PRO A 657 0.33 -22.83 12.72
CA PRO A 657 1.25 -21.70 12.73
C PRO A 657 2.67 -22.17 12.42
N ASP A 658 3.35 -21.50 11.50
CA ASP A 658 4.78 -21.67 11.28
C ASP A 658 5.61 -20.86 12.31
N GLU A 659 6.93 -20.82 12.14
CA GLU A 659 7.81 -20.06 13.03
C GLU A 659 7.53 -18.55 13.01
N TYR A 660 7.22 -17.95 11.86
CA TYR A 660 6.99 -16.51 11.72
C TYR A 660 5.67 -16.10 12.38
N HIS A 661 4.64 -16.95 12.25
CA HIS A 661 3.40 -16.82 13.02
C HIS A 661 3.67 -16.78 14.53
N ARG A 662 4.49 -17.70 15.04
CA ARG A 662 4.84 -17.76 16.48
C ARG A 662 5.72 -16.58 16.92
N ARG A 663 6.67 -16.14 16.08
CA ARG A 663 7.53 -14.97 16.35
C ARG A 663 6.68 -13.71 16.46
N LEU A 664 5.76 -13.48 15.52
CA LEU A 664 4.79 -12.38 15.59
C LEU A 664 3.92 -12.47 16.84
N LYS A 665 3.37 -13.64 17.14
CA LYS A 665 2.57 -13.84 18.36
C LYS A 665 3.35 -13.42 19.61
N ARG A 666 4.60 -13.89 19.76
CA ARG A 666 5.46 -13.55 20.89
C ARG A 666 5.81 -12.06 20.96
N ALA A 667 6.00 -11.42 19.81
CA ALA A 667 6.33 -9.99 19.76
C ALA A 667 5.11 -9.10 20.11
N LEU A 668 3.92 -9.48 19.63
CA LEU A 668 2.69 -8.70 19.80
C LEU A 668 1.95 -9.00 21.12
N ASP A 669 2.07 -10.22 21.63
CA ASP A 669 1.48 -10.68 22.89
C ASP A 669 2.45 -11.63 23.63
N PRO A 670 3.49 -11.06 24.29
CA PRO A 670 4.51 -11.86 24.98
C PRO A 670 3.97 -12.77 26.08
N GLY A 671 2.84 -12.38 26.70
CA GLY A 671 2.16 -13.17 27.73
C GLY A 671 1.28 -14.29 27.17
N ASN A 672 1.13 -14.37 25.84
CA ASN A 672 0.18 -15.26 25.17
C ASN A 672 -1.22 -15.17 25.80
N LEU A 673 -1.72 -13.96 26.00
CA LEU A 673 -2.99 -13.70 26.68
C LEU A 673 -4.19 -13.87 25.76
N LEU A 674 -4.09 -13.47 24.49
CA LEU A 674 -5.21 -13.51 23.54
C LEU A 674 -5.23 -14.82 22.75
N ASN A 675 -6.33 -15.57 22.86
CA ASN A 675 -6.54 -16.86 22.17
C ASN A 675 -5.33 -17.82 22.21
N PRO A 676 -4.80 -18.13 23.41
CA PRO A 676 -3.51 -18.81 23.58
C PRO A 676 -3.39 -20.19 22.95
N TRP A 677 -4.51 -20.88 22.74
CA TRP A 677 -4.49 -22.24 22.21
C TRP A 677 -4.12 -22.30 20.73
N LEU A 678 -4.29 -21.20 19.99
CA LEU A 678 -4.02 -21.13 18.55
C LEU A 678 -2.53 -21.20 18.20
N TYR A 679 -1.65 -20.91 19.17
CA TYR A 679 -0.19 -20.83 18.97
C TYR A 679 0.59 -21.70 19.96
N ARG A 680 -0.04 -22.75 20.50
CA ARG A 680 0.68 -23.73 21.35
C ARG A 680 1.82 -24.34 20.54
N GLU A 681 2.96 -24.52 21.20
CA GLU A 681 3.99 -25.39 20.63
C GLU A 681 3.50 -26.84 20.71
N PRO A 682 3.73 -27.66 19.68
CA PRO A 682 3.45 -29.09 19.76
C PRO A 682 4.14 -29.64 21.02
N ALA A 683 3.43 -30.39 21.85
CA ALA A 683 4.04 -31.00 23.02
C ALA A 683 5.26 -31.82 22.57
N ALA A 684 6.41 -31.63 23.25
CA ALA A 684 7.59 -32.45 23.03
C ALA A 684 7.23 -33.91 23.39
N GLY A 685 6.85 -34.69 22.38
CA GLY A 685 6.26 -36.02 22.56
C GLY A 685 4.75 -35.99 22.31
N GLY A 686 4.34 -36.43 21.12
CA GLY A 686 2.96 -36.45 20.69
C GLY A 686 2.05 -37.17 21.68
N LYS A 687 0.95 -36.50 22.02
CA LYS A 687 -0.37 -37.06 22.27
C LYS A 687 -1.35 -35.90 22.21
N ASP A 688 -2.03 -35.82 21.07
CA ASP A 688 -3.20 -34.97 20.89
C ASP A 688 -4.29 -35.37 21.88
N LEU A 689 -4.96 -34.37 22.43
CA LEU A 689 -6.32 -34.47 22.96
C LEU A 689 -7.18 -33.45 22.22
#